data_AF-A0A7X0F1I1-F1
#
_entry.id   AF-A0A7X0F1I1-F1
#
_cell.length_a   1.000
_cell.length_b   1.000
_cell.length_c   1.000
_cell.angle_alpha   90.00
_cell.angle_beta   90.00
_cell.angle_gamma   90.00
#
_symmetry.space_group_name_H-M   'P 1'
#
loop_
_entity.id
_entity.type
_entity.pdbx_description
1 polymer ?
#
loop_
_entity_poly.entity_id
_entity_poly.type
_entity_poly.pdbx_seq_one_letter_code
_entity_poly.pdbx_strand_id
1 'polypeptide(L)'
;MAETPEVTRWRTLWLMLRTRPRTLVPETFAFACGMVVVGAAGAWLVHLASAFGPILAALTAASCGVCLLSCAVAWWPRFGWRNRRLSLEDHPRLRAVVREAVELAGWDKVPTVRVRAWAEVLAWRGRWGRGELMLGLPLLVGLRPDELRAVIVRELLYCTTLREHERHVLILNSIDVRRAVSGRPDGHRAPLRAHALRLRRELWKATADRVGHDVLARATRRGTVVGHAFGWYLDSNVLPFRESGHVADLYRHFHWKIADDGLLDRMRPAVDRHVADRLDRHEAALLEEFGWKAGEPVEPITGAVLQWIPDALERGLGRVVQKEHVKGFPLRSKPLRLGDFTPELWSAMAASRWQALFTAMAALLGREVYALDAVRLARDGRAAELDWWHTADPCPHPTPAVCVLVTLLDVELRARGYVHTHPVRHRLLTGPLGDTVDVVELAGRIERGLPYPFDLGGDMAGSDPDADARRLAAEHLRGGDATGWFERLYAESATGDAVVPWDARAPHPLLVEWALERAGKGGRALVVGAGLGDDAEYVARLGYDTVAFDVSPSAVRLAQRRFPGTRVAYQAANLLDPPAGWREAFDLVVEVMTVQSLPEHLHGPALERVAGFVRPGGTLVVIASARDEDGPVFAPPWPLTPAEIGAFAEHGLVADRIEDLREPERRRWRATFTRPLG
;
A
#
# COMPACT_ATOMS: atom_id res chain seq x y z
N MET A 1 3.68 -52.16 -6.87
CA MET A 1 4.15 -52.85 -5.65
C MET A 1 3.95 -51.92 -4.47
N ALA A 2 3.18 -52.32 -3.46
CA ALA A 2 3.01 -51.51 -2.24
C ALA A 2 4.35 -51.45 -1.49
N GLU A 3 4.89 -50.23 -1.30
CA GLU A 3 6.11 -50.03 -0.51
C GLU A 3 5.86 -50.39 0.95
N THR A 4 6.71 -51.26 1.50
CA THR A 4 6.64 -51.64 2.90
C THR A 4 7.13 -50.50 3.80
N PRO A 5 6.64 -50.39 5.05
CA PRO A 5 7.02 -49.33 5.99
C PRO A 5 8.54 -49.20 6.21
N GLU A 6 9.29 -50.30 6.11
CA GLU A 6 10.76 -50.29 6.23
C GLU A 6 11.47 -49.62 5.05
N VAL A 7 10.99 -49.86 3.82
CA VAL A 7 11.52 -49.19 2.62
C VAL A 7 11.29 -47.68 2.70
N THR A 8 10.14 -47.27 3.24
CA THR A 8 9.82 -45.87 3.48
C THR A 8 10.71 -45.24 4.56
N ARG A 9 11.06 -45.96 5.63
CA ARG A 9 12.01 -45.50 6.66
C ARG A 9 13.41 -45.27 6.11
N TRP A 10 13.98 -46.24 5.41
CA TRP A 10 15.33 -46.12 4.85
C TRP A 10 15.42 -45.05 3.77
N ARG A 11 14.38 -44.92 2.92
CA ARG A 11 14.27 -43.81 1.97
C ARG A 11 14.15 -42.46 2.66
N THR A 12 13.35 -42.35 3.73
CA THR A 12 13.25 -41.11 4.50
C THR A 12 14.61 -40.73 5.08
N LEU A 13 15.34 -41.69 5.69
CA LEU A 13 16.68 -41.47 6.23
C LEU A 13 17.68 -41.01 5.15
N TRP A 14 17.67 -41.67 3.99
CA TRP A 14 18.53 -41.30 2.84
C TRP A 14 18.19 -39.91 2.29
N LEU A 15 16.91 -39.57 2.18
CA LEU A 15 16.46 -38.25 1.77
C LEU A 15 16.84 -37.15 2.77
N MET A 16 16.78 -37.45 4.07
CA MET A 16 17.24 -36.53 5.13
C MET A 16 18.74 -36.27 5.03
N LEU A 17 19.55 -37.33 4.88
CA LEU A 17 21.00 -37.21 4.67
C LEU A 17 21.34 -36.37 3.43
N ARG A 18 20.58 -36.49 2.33
CA ARG A 18 20.83 -35.76 1.08
C ARG A 18 20.34 -34.32 1.10
N THR A 19 19.21 -34.03 1.73
CA THR A 19 18.58 -32.69 1.69
C THR A 19 18.98 -31.79 2.85
N ARG A 20 19.09 -32.34 4.06
CA ARG A 20 19.47 -31.63 5.28
C ARG A 20 20.12 -32.60 6.29
N PRO A 21 21.38 -33.03 6.09
CA PRO A 21 22.06 -33.91 7.04
C PRO A 21 22.11 -33.31 8.47
N ARG A 22 22.00 -31.98 8.57
CA ARG A 22 21.91 -31.23 9.83
C ARG A 22 20.65 -31.49 10.67
N THR A 23 19.55 -32.02 10.11
CA THR A 23 18.32 -32.31 10.90
C THR A 23 18.39 -33.65 11.64
N LEU A 24 19.32 -34.53 11.26
CA LEU A 24 19.57 -35.80 11.96
C LEU A 24 20.49 -35.63 13.19
N VAL A 25 21.10 -34.46 13.29
CA VAL A 25 21.96 -34.07 14.38
C VAL A 25 21.20 -33.05 15.22
N PRO A 26 20.93 -33.28 16.51
CA PRO A 26 20.34 -32.26 17.36
C PRO A 26 21.11 -30.95 17.17
N GLU A 27 20.44 -29.82 16.93
CA GLU A 27 21.15 -28.56 16.61
C GLU A 27 22.13 -28.14 17.72
N THR A 28 21.88 -28.58 18.96
CA THR A 28 22.80 -28.45 20.10
C THR A 28 24.07 -29.30 19.95
N PHE A 29 23.97 -30.50 19.37
CA PHE A 29 25.11 -31.34 19.05
C PHE A 29 25.86 -30.81 17.82
N ALA A 30 25.16 -30.35 16.79
CA ALA A 30 25.79 -29.71 15.63
C ALA A 30 26.53 -28.42 16.03
N PHE A 31 25.97 -27.65 16.99
CA PHE A 31 26.62 -26.51 17.62
C PHE A 31 27.87 -26.93 18.39
N ALA A 32 27.76 -27.95 19.27
CA ALA A 32 28.88 -28.45 20.04
C ALA A 32 30.02 -28.93 19.14
N CYS A 33 29.73 -29.71 18.10
CA CYS A 33 30.70 -30.13 17.11
C CYS A 33 31.30 -28.95 16.35
N GLY A 34 30.49 -27.96 15.96
CA GLY A 34 30.98 -26.74 15.30
C GLY A 34 31.93 -25.93 16.18
N MET A 35 31.60 -25.77 17.47
CA MET A 35 32.47 -25.10 18.45
C MET A 35 33.77 -25.85 18.68
N VAL A 36 33.73 -27.19 18.72
CA VAL A 36 34.92 -28.04 18.83
C VAL A 36 35.82 -27.90 17.61
N VAL A 37 35.26 -27.90 16.38
CA VAL A 37 36.03 -27.75 15.14
C VAL A 37 36.67 -26.37 15.04
N VAL A 38 35.91 -25.29 15.31
CA VAL A 38 36.45 -23.92 15.30
C VAL A 38 37.50 -23.75 16.41
N GLY A 39 37.27 -24.34 17.58
CA GLY A 39 38.22 -24.32 18.69
C GLY A 39 39.52 -25.04 18.37
N ALA A 40 39.45 -26.22 17.77
CA ALA A 40 40.61 -27.00 17.34
C ALA A 40 41.41 -26.29 16.24
N ALA A 41 40.74 -25.70 15.25
CA ALA A 41 41.39 -24.91 14.21
C ALA A 41 42.08 -23.66 14.79
N GLY A 42 41.44 -22.97 15.73
CA GLY A 42 42.04 -21.84 16.44
C GLY A 42 43.26 -22.23 17.26
N ALA A 43 43.19 -23.34 17.99
CA ALA A 43 44.32 -23.88 18.76
C ALA A 43 45.51 -24.24 17.85
N TRP A 44 45.25 -24.82 16.68
CA TRP A 44 46.27 -25.14 15.69
C TRP A 44 46.93 -23.89 15.10
N LEU A 45 46.17 -22.84 14.79
CA LEU A 45 46.71 -21.56 14.33
C LEU A 45 47.56 -20.86 15.40
N VAL A 46 47.16 -20.92 16.67
CA VAL A 46 47.95 -20.41 17.79
C VAL A 46 49.25 -21.19 17.94
N HIS A 47 49.21 -22.51 17.76
CA HIS A 47 50.40 -23.36 17.79
C HIS A 47 51.37 -23.02 16.65
N LEU A 48 50.88 -22.83 15.43
CA LEU A 48 51.70 -22.35 14.31
C LEU A 48 52.30 -20.97 14.58
N ALA A 49 51.49 -20.02 15.08
CA ALA A 49 51.96 -18.68 15.41
C ALA A 49 53.03 -18.68 16.52
N SER A 50 53.01 -19.66 17.42
CA SER A 50 54.01 -19.80 18.48
C SER A 50 55.43 -20.07 17.96
N ALA A 51 55.56 -20.67 16.76
CA ALA A 51 56.86 -20.83 16.10
C ALA A 51 57.50 -19.51 15.67
N PHE A 52 56.72 -18.42 15.60
CA PHE A 52 57.16 -17.08 15.20
C PHE A 52 57.23 -16.08 16.37
N GLY A 53 57.03 -16.57 17.60
CA GLY A 53 57.22 -15.79 18.83
C GLY A 53 55.95 -15.55 19.66
N PRO A 54 56.11 -15.18 20.93
CA PRO A 54 55.01 -15.15 21.91
C PRO A 54 53.98 -14.05 21.63
N ILE A 55 54.40 -12.91 21.05
CA ILE A 55 53.50 -11.80 20.73
C ILE A 55 52.53 -12.20 19.61
N LEU A 56 53.01 -12.85 18.55
CA LEU A 56 52.16 -13.29 17.45
C LEU A 56 51.19 -14.40 17.90
N ALA A 57 51.65 -15.32 18.75
CA ALA A 57 50.79 -16.33 19.36
C ALA A 57 49.67 -15.71 20.20
N ALA A 58 49.99 -14.70 21.01
CA ALA A 58 49.00 -14.00 21.84
C ALA A 58 47.96 -13.23 21.00
N LEU A 59 48.39 -12.51 19.95
CA LEU A 59 47.48 -11.81 19.03
C LEU A 59 46.58 -12.78 18.25
N THR A 60 47.15 -13.91 17.83
CA THR A 60 46.41 -14.97 17.13
C THR A 60 45.40 -15.63 18.07
N ALA A 61 45.76 -15.87 19.34
CA ALA A 61 44.86 -16.44 20.34
C ALA A 61 43.71 -15.48 20.68
N ALA A 62 43.99 -14.19 20.83
CA ALA A 62 42.95 -13.17 21.03
C ALA A 62 41.98 -13.11 19.84
N SER A 63 42.51 -13.12 18.61
CA SER A 63 41.70 -13.11 17.38
C SER A 63 40.84 -14.37 17.24
N CYS A 64 41.40 -15.55 17.49
CA CYS A 64 40.66 -16.81 17.50
C CYS A 64 39.60 -16.84 18.60
N GLY A 65 39.90 -16.28 19.78
CA GLY A 65 38.95 -16.12 20.88
C GLY A 65 37.77 -15.20 20.51
N VAL A 66 38.02 -14.07 19.84
CA VAL A 66 36.97 -13.18 19.32
C VAL A 66 36.14 -13.88 18.25
N CYS A 67 36.76 -14.66 17.36
CA CYS A 67 36.04 -15.45 16.36
C CYS A 67 35.16 -16.53 17.00
N LEU A 68 35.67 -17.27 17.99
CA LEU A 68 34.90 -18.27 18.75
C LEU A 68 33.74 -17.64 19.50
N LEU A 69 33.97 -16.51 20.17
CA LEU A 69 32.94 -15.75 20.86
C LEU A 69 31.88 -15.24 19.87
N SER A 70 32.31 -14.73 18.71
CA SER A 70 31.41 -14.28 17.64
C SER A 70 30.59 -15.43 17.05
N CYS A 71 31.20 -16.61 16.85
CA CYS A 71 30.49 -17.82 16.43
C CYS A 71 29.47 -18.27 17.49
N ALA A 72 29.86 -18.27 18.76
CA ALA A 72 28.98 -18.61 19.88
C ALA A 72 27.81 -17.60 20.00
N VAL A 73 28.09 -16.30 19.92
CA VAL A 73 27.11 -15.20 19.97
C VAL A 73 26.22 -15.17 18.71
N ALA A 74 26.71 -15.62 17.55
CA ALA A 74 25.90 -15.75 16.34
C ALA A 74 24.98 -16.99 16.37
N TRP A 75 25.34 -18.03 17.15
CA TRP A 75 24.58 -19.28 17.26
C TRP A 75 23.59 -19.34 18.44
N TRP A 76 24.00 -18.86 19.63
CA TRP A 76 23.16 -18.67 20.82
C TRP A 76 21.79 -18.02 20.58
N PRO A 77 21.62 -17.09 19.62
CA PRO A 77 20.35 -16.43 19.40
C PRO A 77 19.29 -17.40 18.85
N ARG A 78 19.62 -18.48 18.12
CA ARG A 78 18.63 -19.18 17.28
C ARG A 78 17.32 -19.64 17.98
N PHE A 79 17.32 -19.80 19.31
CA PHE A 79 16.11 -20.16 20.08
C PHE A 79 15.56 -19.09 21.04
N GLY A 80 16.41 -18.24 21.63
CA GLY A 80 16.01 -17.34 22.73
C GLY A 80 15.39 -16.00 22.33
N TRP A 81 15.83 -15.35 21.24
CA TRP A 81 15.25 -14.04 20.83
C TRP A 81 13.96 -14.20 20.02
N ARG A 82 13.81 -15.31 19.28
CA ARG A 82 12.66 -15.58 18.40
C ARG A 82 11.38 -15.94 19.16
N ASN A 83 11.54 -16.56 20.33
CA ASN A 83 10.45 -17.14 21.09
C ASN A 83 10.43 -16.55 22.50
N ARG A 84 9.39 -15.76 22.83
CA ARG A 84 9.27 -15.09 24.13
C ARG A 84 8.35 -15.87 25.04
N ARG A 85 8.70 -16.03 26.32
CA ARG A 85 7.83 -16.67 27.30
C ARG A 85 6.61 -15.78 27.56
N LEU A 86 5.42 -16.39 27.61
CA LEU A 86 4.19 -15.71 28.01
C LEU A 86 3.65 -16.39 29.27
N SER A 87 3.36 -15.59 30.29
CA SER A 87 2.74 -16.11 31.51
C SER A 87 1.28 -16.43 31.24
N LEU A 88 0.84 -17.66 31.53
CA LEU A 88 -0.57 -18.02 31.43
C LEU A 88 -1.39 -17.44 32.60
N GLU A 89 -0.75 -17.03 33.70
CA GLU A 89 -1.45 -16.43 34.85
C GLU A 89 -2.04 -15.06 34.49
N ASP A 90 -1.32 -14.30 33.67
CA ASP A 90 -1.74 -12.96 33.22
C ASP A 90 -2.82 -13.02 32.11
N HIS A 91 -3.11 -14.21 31.58
CA HIS A 91 -4.00 -14.42 30.44
C HIS A 91 -4.99 -15.58 30.69
N PRO A 92 -6.05 -15.36 31.49
CA PRO A 92 -6.96 -16.43 31.93
C PRO A 92 -7.69 -17.12 30.78
N ARG A 93 -8.10 -16.39 29.72
CA ARG A 93 -8.71 -16.97 28.52
C ARG A 93 -7.75 -17.91 27.78
N LEU A 94 -6.52 -17.47 27.55
CA LEU A 94 -5.49 -18.30 26.92
C LEU A 94 -5.17 -19.54 27.77
N ARG A 95 -5.08 -19.35 29.09
CA ARG A 95 -4.87 -20.45 30.04
C ARG A 95 -5.96 -21.51 29.94
N ALA A 96 -7.23 -21.10 29.86
CA ALA A 96 -8.36 -22.03 29.69
C ALA A 96 -8.23 -22.82 28.38
N VAL A 97 -8.02 -22.12 27.26
CA VAL A 97 -7.85 -22.74 25.93
C VAL A 97 -6.70 -23.75 25.92
N VAL A 98 -5.53 -23.39 26.46
CA VAL A 98 -4.36 -24.28 26.51
C VAL A 98 -4.61 -25.50 27.40
N ARG A 99 -5.24 -25.31 28.58
CA ARG A 99 -5.54 -26.42 29.50
C ARG A 99 -6.49 -27.43 28.87
N GLU A 100 -7.57 -26.95 28.26
CA GLU A 100 -8.53 -27.81 27.60
C GLU A 100 -7.90 -28.53 26.40
N ALA A 101 -7.07 -27.85 25.61
CA ALA A 101 -6.34 -28.48 24.51
C ALA A 101 -5.38 -29.58 24.98
N VAL A 102 -4.68 -29.36 26.10
CA VAL A 102 -3.77 -30.34 26.73
C VAL A 102 -4.55 -31.57 27.20
N GLU A 103 -5.71 -31.37 27.81
CA GLU A 103 -6.61 -32.44 28.24
C GLU A 103 -7.12 -33.27 27.05
N LEU A 104 -7.66 -32.60 26.03
CA LEU A 104 -8.16 -33.25 24.81
C LEU A 104 -7.07 -34.01 24.03
N ALA A 105 -5.83 -33.53 24.07
CA ALA A 105 -4.69 -34.17 23.44
C ALA A 105 -4.05 -35.27 24.30
N GLY A 106 -4.50 -35.49 25.55
CA GLY A 106 -3.96 -36.51 26.45
C GLY A 106 -2.53 -36.23 26.92
N TRP A 107 -2.19 -34.97 27.18
CA TRP A 107 -0.87 -34.58 27.70
C TRP A 107 -0.88 -34.49 29.24
N ASP A 108 0.08 -35.13 29.89
CA ASP A 108 0.13 -35.22 31.37
C ASP A 108 0.36 -33.86 32.06
N LYS A 109 1.02 -32.92 31.38
CA LYS A 109 1.41 -31.62 31.93
C LYS A 109 1.21 -30.52 30.90
N VAL A 110 0.76 -29.37 31.37
CA VAL A 110 0.68 -28.15 30.56
C VAL A 110 2.10 -27.77 30.12
N PRO A 111 2.36 -27.68 28.80
CA PRO A 111 3.67 -27.29 28.29
C PRO A 111 3.98 -25.83 28.61
N THR A 112 5.26 -25.48 28.62
CA THR A 112 5.67 -24.07 28.73
C THR A 112 5.22 -23.33 27.47
N VAL A 113 4.43 -22.27 27.64
CA VAL A 113 3.93 -21.47 26.53
C VAL A 113 4.94 -20.38 26.15
N ARG A 114 5.28 -20.38 24.86
CA ARG A 114 6.10 -19.35 24.21
C ARG A 114 5.30 -18.72 23.07
N VAL A 115 5.60 -17.48 22.75
CA VAL A 115 4.96 -16.75 21.66
C VAL A 115 5.98 -16.49 20.56
N ARG A 116 5.53 -16.64 19.31
CA ARG A 116 6.32 -16.45 18.08
C ARG A 116 5.75 -15.31 17.24
N ALA A 117 6.60 -14.77 16.36
CA ALA A 117 6.25 -13.67 15.48
C ALA A 117 5.31 -14.05 14.32
N TRP A 118 5.26 -15.33 13.97
CA TRP A 118 4.60 -15.83 12.75
C TRP A 118 3.31 -16.56 13.07
N ALA A 119 2.40 -16.67 12.09
CA ALA A 119 1.10 -17.33 12.22
C ALA A 119 1.21 -18.87 12.22
N GLU A 120 1.93 -19.42 13.19
CA GLU A 120 2.19 -20.86 13.31
C GLU A 120 1.97 -21.34 14.75
N VAL A 121 1.52 -22.58 14.91
CA VAL A 121 1.55 -23.27 16.20
C VAL A 121 2.53 -24.43 16.08
N LEU A 122 3.44 -24.55 17.04
CA LEU A 122 4.36 -25.67 17.13
C LEU A 122 4.35 -26.23 18.54
N ALA A 123 4.35 -27.54 18.66
CA ALA A 123 4.56 -28.21 19.93
C ALA A 123 5.86 -29.02 19.90
N TRP A 124 6.47 -29.15 21.05
CA TRP A 124 7.62 -30.02 21.27
C TRP A 124 7.45 -30.77 22.58
N ARG A 125 7.61 -32.10 22.54
CA ARG A 125 7.59 -32.97 23.71
C ARG A 125 9.02 -33.39 24.04
N GLY A 126 9.54 -32.91 25.17
CA GLY A 126 10.86 -33.29 25.65
C GLY A 126 10.90 -34.68 26.29
N ARG A 127 12.11 -35.22 26.42
CA ARG A 127 12.39 -36.60 26.89
C ARG A 127 11.89 -36.92 28.32
N TRP A 128 11.61 -35.90 29.13
CA TRP A 128 11.20 -36.01 30.54
C TRP A 128 9.79 -35.46 30.82
N GLY A 129 8.92 -35.39 29.81
CA GLY A 129 7.56 -34.85 29.95
C GLY A 129 7.49 -33.32 30.09
N ARG A 130 8.63 -32.61 30.06
CA ARG A 130 8.67 -31.16 29.89
C ARG A 130 8.48 -30.85 28.41
N GLY A 131 7.34 -30.28 28.03
CA GLY A 131 7.08 -29.83 26.67
C GLY A 131 7.05 -28.32 26.54
N GLU A 132 7.21 -27.84 25.31
CA GLU A 132 7.03 -26.44 24.93
C GLU A 132 5.91 -26.33 23.89
N LEU A 133 5.06 -25.31 24.05
CA LEU A 133 4.03 -24.94 23.09
C LEU A 133 4.32 -23.53 22.62
N MET A 134 4.57 -23.38 21.33
CA MET A 134 4.88 -22.14 20.68
C MET A 134 3.67 -21.66 19.90
N LEU A 135 3.08 -20.53 20.31
CA LEU A 135 1.88 -19.95 19.73
C LEU A 135 2.24 -18.71 18.92
N GLY A 136 1.85 -18.67 17.67
CA GLY A 136 1.97 -17.51 16.82
C GLY A 136 1.10 -16.35 17.30
N LEU A 137 1.70 -15.19 17.56
CA LEU A 137 0.94 -14.01 18.00
C LEU A 137 -0.18 -13.61 17.01
N PRO A 138 0.00 -13.69 15.66
CA PRO A 138 -1.09 -13.44 14.72
C PRO A 138 -2.31 -14.35 14.94
N LEU A 139 -2.10 -15.61 15.31
CA LEU A 139 -3.19 -16.56 15.59
C LEU A 139 -3.85 -16.29 16.95
N LEU A 140 -3.09 -15.82 17.94
CA LEU A 140 -3.63 -15.44 19.26
C LEU A 140 -4.59 -14.25 19.20
N VAL A 141 -4.36 -13.34 18.24
CA VAL A 141 -5.23 -12.18 18.00
C VAL A 141 -6.28 -12.46 16.91
N GLY A 142 -6.04 -13.45 16.03
CA GLY A 142 -6.85 -13.75 14.87
C GLY A 142 -7.84 -14.91 14.99
N LEU A 143 -7.68 -15.80 15.97
CA LEU A 143 -8.54 -16.96 16.18
C LEU A 143 -9.48 -16.79 17.37
N ARG A 144 -10.63 -17.46 17.31
CA ARG A 144 -11.53 -17.65 18.45
C ARG A 144 -10.99 -18.72 19.41
N PRO A 145 -11.47 -18.76 20.67
CA PRO A 145 -11.03 -19.75 21.65
C PRO A 145 -11.16 -21.21 21.21
N ASP A 146 -12.28 -21.60 20.60
CA ASP A 146 -12.52 -22.96 20.10
C ASP A 146 -11.63 -23.29 18.90
N GLU A 147 -11.42 -22.32 18.01
CA GLU A 147 -10.56 -22.48 16.84
C GLU A 147 -9.08 -22.64 17.25
N LEU A 148 -8.57 -21.77 18.13
CA LEU A 148 -7.20 -21.88 18.63
C LEU A 148 -7.00 -23.21 19.38
N ARG A 149 -7.99 -23.64 20.17
CA ARG A 149 -7.97 -24.95 20.85
C ARG A 149 -7.82 -26.08 19.85
N ALA A 150 -8.59 -26.10 18.76
CA ALA A 150 -8.48 -27.12 17.72
C ALA A 150 -7.09 -27.14 17.05
N VAL A 151 -6.50 -25.98 16.77
CA VAL A 151 -5.13 -25.90 16.24
C VAL A 151 -4.12 -26.44 17.25
N ILE A 152 -4.24 -26.09 18.54
CA ILE A 152 -3.33 -26.60 19.58
C ILE A 152 -3.48 -28.11 19.72
N VAL A 153 -4.70 -28.64 19.79
CA VAL A 153 -4.95 -30.10 19.88
C VAL A 153 -4.27 -30.82 18.71
N ARG A 154 -4.40 -30.30 17.48
CA ARG A 154 -3.73 -30.87 16.30
C ARG A 154 -2.21 -30.95 16.48
N GLU A 155 -1.58 -29.86 16.93
CA GLU A 155 -0.12 -29.82 17.10
C GLU A 155 0.38 -30.67 18.28
N LEU A 156 -0.41 -30.78 19.35
CA LEU A 156 -0.13 -31.68 20.47
C LEU A 156 -0.30 -33.16 20.08
N LEU A 157 -1.30 -33.47 19.25
CA LEU A 157 -1.49 -34.80 18.67
C LEU A 157 -0.35 -35.14 17.71
N TYR A 158 0.10 -34.21 16.87
CA TYR A 158 1.28 -34.40 16.00
C TYR A 158 2.51 -34.91 16.77
N CYS A 159 2.69 -34.47 18.02
CA CYS A 159 3.80 -34.90 18.87
C CYS A 159 3.60 -36.25 19.57
N THR A 160 2.37 -36.75 19.64
CA THR A 160 2.01 -37.93 20.44
C THR A 160 1.53 -39.11 19.61
N THR A 161 0.85 -38.86 18.50
CA THR A 161 0.39 -39.90 17.56
C THR A 161 1.49 -40.29 16.58
N LEU A 162 2.32 -39.33 16.15
CA LEU A 162 3.34 -39.59 15.13
C LEU A 162 4.71 -39.89 15.74
N ARG A 163 5.32 -40.96 15.23
CA ARG A 163 6.72 -41.30 15.54
C ARG A 163 7.65 -40.24 14.95
N GLU A 164 8.87 -40.17 15.49
CA GLU A 164 9.85 -39.18 15.05
C GLU A 164 10.13 -39.21 13.54
N HIS A 165 10.23 -40.40 12.92
CA HIS A 165 10.45 -40.51 11.47
C HIS A 165 9.23 -40.07 10.64
N GLU A 166 8.00 -40.29 11.12
CA GLU A 166 6.76 -39.87 10.44
C GLU A 166 6.62 -38.34 10.46
N ARG A 167 6.99 -37.71 11.58
CA ARG A 167 7.11 -36.24 11.67
C ARG A 167 8.08 -35.68 10.62
N HIS A 168 9.20 -36.35 10.40
CA HIS A 168 10.16 -35.96 9.37
C HIS A 168 9.62 -36.12 7.94
N VAL A 169 8.79 -37.14 7.67
CA VAL A 169 8.11 -37.28 6.38
C VAL A 169 7.25 -36.04 6.08
N LEU A 170 6.48 -35.57 7.06
CA LEU A 170 5.65 -34.36 6.91
C LEU A 170 6.50 -33.10 6.69
N ILE A 171 7.62 -32.96 7.40
CA ILE A 171 8.55 -31.84 7.22
C ILE A 171 9.14 -31.85 5.81
N LEU A 172 9.66 -32.99 5.33
CA LEU A 172 10.25 -33.10 4.00
C LEU A 172 9.23 -32.81 2.89
N ASN A 173 8.02 -33.37 3.00
CA ASN A 173 6.94 -33.09 2.07
C ASN A 173 6.61 -31.58 2.02
N SER A 174 6.57 -30.87 3.17
CA SER A 174 6.34 -29.42 3.19
C SER A 174 7.46 -28.60 2.51
N ILE A 175 8.69 -29.12 2.45
CA ILE A 175 9.81 -28.47 1.77
C ILE A 175 9.72 -28.71 0.27
N ASP A 176 9.42 -29.94 -0.13
CA ASP A 176 9.25 -30.31 -1.53
C ASP A 176 8.11 -29.50 -2.16
N VAL A 177 6.95 -29.39 -1.49
CA VAL A 177 5.84 -28.52 -1.93
C VAL A 177 6.28 -27.07 -2.11
N ARG A 178 7.02 -26.50 -1.14
CA ARG A 178 7.54 -25.12 -1.26
C ARG A 178 8.53 -24.94 -2.42
N ARG A 179 9.32 -25.96 -2.75
CA ARG A 179 10.27 -25.91 -3.87
C ARG A 179 9.57 -25.99 -5.22
N ALA A 180 8.57 -26.85 -5.33
CA ALA A 180 7.72 -26.98 -6.51
C ALA A 180 7.00 -25.65 -6.81
N VAL A 181 6.40 -25.02 -5.80
CA VAL A 181 5.76 -23.70 -5.92
C VAL A 181 6.75 -22.61 -6.35
N SER A 182 8.04 -22.73 -5.96
CA SER A 182 9.09 -21.78 -6.37
C SER A 182 9.70 -22.04 -7.76
N GLY A 183 9.08 -22.88 -8.60
CA GLY A 183 9.53 -23.13 -9.97
C GLY A 183 10.85 -23.90 -10.09
N ARG A 184 11.33 -24.54 -9.01
CA ARG A 184 12.52 -25.39 -9.06
C ARG A 184 12.11 -26.81 -9.47
N PRO A 185 12.71 -27.41 -10.53
CA PRO A 185 12.26 -28.69 -11.05
C PRO A 185 12.29 -29.80 -9.99
N ASP A 186 11.15 -30.49 -9.88
CA ASP A 186 10.93 -31.63 -9.01
C ASP A 186 11.55 -32.90 -9.59
N GLY A 187 12.51 -33.49 -8.87
CA GLY A 187 12.79 -34.91 -9.01
C GLY A 187 11.72 -35.69 -8.23
N HIS A 188 10.75 -36.27 -8.93
CA HIS A 188 9.62 -37.05 -8.40
C HIS A 188 9.88 -37.78 -7.06
N ARG A 189 9.09 -37.45 -6.03
CA ARG A 189 8.97 -38.24 -4.78
C ARG A 189 7.51 -38.60 -4.46
N ALA A 190 6.77 -39.08 -5.46
CA ALA A 190 5.37 -39.51 -5.30
C ALA A 190 5.12 -40.44 -4.08
N PRO A 191 6.02 -41.38 -3.72
CA PRO A 191 5.83 -42.23 -2.53
C PRO A 191 5.88 -41.45 -1.21
N LEU A 192 6.79 -40.46 -1.08
CA LEU A 192 6.88 -39.60 0.12
C LEU A 192 5.60 -38.78 0.30
N ARG A 193 5.07 -38.27 -0.82
CA ARG A 193 3.83 -37.50 -0.86
C ARG A 193 2.62 -38.33 -0.43
N ALA A 194 2.44 -39.52 -1.01
CA ALA A 194 1.34 -40.41 -0.65
C ALA A 194 1.39 -40.80 0.84
N HIS A 195 2.60 -41.02 1.38
CA HIS A 195 2.76 -41.28 2.81
C HIS A 195 2.43 -40.07 3.68
N ALA A 196 2.89 -38.87 3.30
CA ALA A 196 2.58 -37.64 4.00
C ALA A 196 1.07 -37.36 4.03
N LEU A 197 0.36 -37.55 2.91
CA LEU A 197 -1.09 -37.38 2.84
C LEU A 197 -1.83 -38.33 3.79
N ARG A 198 -1.43 -39.60 3.85
CA ARG A 198 -1.99 -40.57 4.81
C ARG A 198 -1.77 -40.12 6.26
N LEU A 199 -0.55 -39.72 6.62
CA LEU A 199 -0.23 -39.25 7.97
C LEU A 199 -1.02 -37.98 8.33
N ARG A 200 -1.21 -37.05 7.38
CA ARG A 200 -2.05 -35.86 7.59
C ARG A 200 -3.51 -36.26 7.82
N ARG A 201 -4.06 -37.17 7.01
CA ARG A 201 -5.44 -37.67 7.18
C ARG A 201 -5.65 -38.31 8.56
N GLU A 202 -4.73 -39.16 8.99
CA GLU A 202 -4.77 -39.78 10.33
C GLU A 202 -4.73 -38.73 11.45
N LEU A 203 -3.84 -37.75 11.35
CA LEU A 203 -3.74 -36.67 12.33
C LEU A 203 -5.01 -35.80 12.36
N TRP A 204 -5.56 -35.47 11.19
CA TRP A 204 -6.76 -34.65 11.07
C TRP A 204 -7.98 -35.37 11.62
N LYS A 205 -8.14 -36.66 11.31
CA LYS A 205 -9.17 -37.51 11.91
C LYS A 205 -9.04 -37.55 13.42
N ALA A 206 -7.85 -37.85 13.93
CA ALA A 206 -7.59 -37.89 15.37
C ALA A 206 -7.82 -36.53 16.05
N THR A 207 -7.74 -35.42 15.32
CA THR A 207 -8.07 -34.09 15.84
C THR A 207 -9.59 -33.87 15.81
N ALA A 208 -10.24 -34.16 14.69
CA ALA A 208 -11.68 -34.03 14.52
C ALA A 208 -12.47 -34.85 15.54
N ASP A 209 -12.01 -36.06 15.87
CA ASP A 209 -12.59 -36.92 16.90
C ASP A 209 -12.59 -36.27 18.31
N ARG A 210 -11.78 -35.23 18.54
CA ARG A 210 -11.57 -34.60 19.86
C ARG A 210 -12.25 -33.24 19.95
N VAL A 211 -12.28 -32.51 18.84
CA VAL A 211 -12.78 -31.12 18.82
C VAL A 211 -14.03 -30.93 17.98
N GLY A 212 -14.42 -31.95 17.20
CA GLY A 212 -15.50 -31.89 16.22
C GLY A 212 -14.99 -31.49 14.83
N HIS A 213 -15.59 -32.08 13.79
CA HIS A 213 -15.26 -31.80 12.39
C HIS A 213 -15.45 -30.31 12.05
N ASP A 214 -16.60 -29.73 12.40
CA ASP A 214 -16.91 -28.34 12.06
C ASP A 214 -15.94 -27.34 12.71
N VAL A 215 -15.54 -27.59 13.96
CA VAL A 215 -14.58 -26.74 14.67
C VAL A 215 -13.20 -26.83 14.02
N LEU A 216 -12.72 -28.04 13.69
CA LEU A 216 -11.45 -28.22 13.00
C LEU A 216 -11.44 -27.54 11.62
N ALA A 217 -12.54 -27.66 10.89
CA ALA A 217 -12.72 -27.07 9.57
C ALA A 217 -12.64 -25.54 9.63
N ARG A 218 -13.42 -24.91 10.54
CA ARG A 218 -13.40 -23.46 10.78
C ARG A 218 -12.03 -22.98 11.26
N ALA A 219 -11.42 -23.70 12.20
CA ALA A 219 -10.10 -23.36 12.74
C ALA A 219 -9.02 -23.36 11.66
N THR A 220 -9.05 -24.37 10.77
CA THR A 220 -8.10 -24.46 9.67
C THR A 220 -8.34 -23.35 8.64
N ARG A 221 -9.59 -23.11 8.25
CA ARG A 221 -9.96 -21.98 7.37
C ARG A 221 -9.45 -20.66 7.91
N ARG A 222 -9.87 -20.28 9.12
CA ARG A 222 -9.49 -19.00 9.71
C ARG A 222 -7.99 -18.91 9.94
N GLY A 223 -7.33 -19.97 10.38
CA GLY A 223 -5.88 -20.00 10.55
C GLY A 223 -5.11 -19.71 9.26
N THR A 224 -5.55 -20.29 8.14
CA THR A 224 -4.99 -20.02 6.81
C THR A 224 -5.24 -18.57 6.39
N VAL A 225 -6.47 -18.06 6.54
CA VAL A 225 -6.78 -16.65 6.21
C VAL A 225 -5.96 -15.68 7.07
N VAL A 226 -5.84 -15.93 8.38
CA VAL A 226 -5.02 -15.09 9.29
C VAL A 226 -3.55 -15.11 8.89
N GLY A 227 -3.01 -16.26 8.49
CA GLY A 227 -1.62 -16.38 8.04
C GLY A 227 -1.33 -15.54 6.80
N HIS A 228 -2.16 -15.66 5.76
CA HIS A 228 -2.03 -14.85 4.55
C HIS A 228 -2.32 -13.37 4.81
N ALA A 229 -3.33 -13.04 5.63
CA ALA A 229 -3.65 -11.67 6.02
C ALA A 229 -2.48 -11.00 6.77
N PHE A 230 -1.80 -11.75 7.64
CA PHE A 230 -0.63 -11.24 8.35
C PHE A 230 0.56 -11.03 7.42
N GLY A 231 0.83 -11.97 6.51
CA GLY A 231 1.86 -11.81 5.48
C GLY A 231 1.62 -10.56 4.63
N TRP A 232 0.43 -10.44 4.03
CA TRP A 232 0.04 -9.27 3.27
C TRP A 232 0.14 -7.98 4.09
N TYR A 233 -0.27 -8.00 5.37
CA TYR A 233 -0.17 -6.85 6.26
C TYR A 233 1.29 -6.41 6.47
N LEU A 234 2.21 -7.36 6.66
CA LEU A 234 3.63 -7.06 6.80
C LEU A 234 4.19 -6.42 5.53
N ASP A 235 3.96 -7.04 4.37
CA ASP A 235 4.43 -6.54 3.08
C ASP A 235 3.85 -5.16 2.77
N SER A 236 2.59 -4.95 3.17
CA SER A 236 1.85 -3.75 2.84
C SER A 236 2.06 -2.57 3.79
N ASN A 237 2.48 -2.80 5.03
CA ASN A 237 2.48 -1.74 6.05
C ASN A 237 3.79 -1.66 6.86
N VAL A 238 4.63 -2.70 6.83
CA VAL A 238 5.75 -2.84 7.78
C VAL A 238 7.08 -2.96 7.07
N LEU A 239 7.18 -3.88 6.10
CA LEU A 239 8.41 -4.14 5.36
C LEU A 239 8.93 -2.95 4.53
N PRO A 240 8.10 -1.99 4.05
CA PRO A 240 8.61 -0.78 3.42
C PRO A 240 9.52 0.05 4.33
N PHE A 241 9.35 -0.04 5.65
CA PHE A 241 10.09 0.76 6.65
C PHE A 241 11.18 -0.03 7.38
N ARG A 242 11.49 -1.25 6.89
CA ARG A 242 12.42 -2.18 7.56
C ARG A 242 13.82 -1.60 7.81
N GLU A 243 14.26 -0.67 6.95
CA GLU A 243 15.55 0.01 7.06
C GLU A 243 15.53 1.15 8.09
N SER A 244 14.35 1.76 8.31
CA SER A 244 14.16 2.89 9.22
C SER A 244 14.04 2.47 10.69
N GLY A 245 13.59 1.23 10.97
CA GLY A 245 13.41 0.74 12.33
C GLY A 245 12.49 -0.48 12.44
N HIS A 246 12.13 -0.85 13.66
CA HIS A 246 11.14 -1.90 13.91
C HIS A 246 9.83 -1.28 14.39
N VAL A 247 8.71 -1.76 13.84
CA VAL A 247 7.38 -1.36 14.28
C VAL A 247 7.10 -1.97 15.67
N ALA A 248 6.88 -1.10 16.64
CA ALA A 248 6.77 -1.41 18.06
C ALA A 248 5.33 -1.64 18.54
N ASP A 249 4.35 -1.46 17.65
CA ASP A 249 2.90 -1.68 17.82
C ASP A 249 2.30 -2.55 16.69
N LEU A 250 3.16 -3.38 16.09
CA LEU A 250 2.91 -4.23 14.93
C LEU A 250 1.63 -5.08 15.03
N TYR A 251 1.50 -5.87 16.10
CA TYR A 251 0.42 -6.84 16.29
C TYR A 251 -0.83 -6.18 16.86
N ARG A 252 -0.69 -5.10 17.64
CA ARG A 252 -1.85 -4.28 18.05
C ARG A 252 -2.55 -3.69 16.83
N HIS A 253 -1.78 -3.13 15.90
CA HIS A 253 -2.35 -2.63 14.64
C HIS A 253 -2.87 -3.75 13.75
N PHE A 254 -2.22 -4.91 13.70
CA PHE A 254 -2.79 -6.07 13.00
C PHE A 254 -4.14 -6.50 13.61
N HIS A 255 -4.26 -6.50 14.94
CA HIS A 255 -5.52 -6.78 15.63
C HIS A 255 -6.62 -5.75 15.28
N TRP A 256 -6.28 -4.45 15.25
CA TRP A 256 -7.22 -3.42 14.77
C TRP A 256 -7.62 -3.67 13.31
N LYS A 257 -6.67 -4.02 12.45
CA LYS A 257 -6.89 -4.28 11.02
C LYS A 257 -7.87 -5.45 10.78
N ILE A 258 -7.84 -6.49 11.62
CA ILE A 258 -8.78 -7.61 11.55
C ILE A 258 -10.13 -7.30 12.21
N ALA A 259 -10.15 -6.61 13.35
CA ALA A 259 -11.36 -6.37 14.13
C ALA A 259 -12.20 -5.20 13.57
N ASP A 260 -11.55 -4.11 13.16
CA ASP A 260 -12.19 -2.84 12.79
C ASP A 260 -12.15 -2.55 11.28
N ASP A 261 -11.17 -3.09 10.53
CA ASP A 261 -11.05 -2.92 9.07
C ASP A 261 -11.49 -4.16 8.27
N GLY A 262 -12.03 -5.18 8.92
CA GLY A 262 -12.61 -6.37 8.27
C GLY A 262 -11.62 -7.09 7.34
N LEU A 263 -10.32 -7.09 7.68
CA LEU A 263 -9.29 -7.61 6.77
C LEU A 263 -9.50 -9.09 6.44
N LEU A 264 -9.90 -9.92 7.40
CA LEU A 264 -10.07 -11.36 7.16
C LEU A 264 -11.16 -11.65 6.11
N ASP A 265 -12.28 -10.93 6.17
CA ASP A 265 -13.37 -11.08 5.20
C ASP A 265 -12.95 -10.68 3.79
N ARG A 266 -12.16 -9.61 3.66
CA ARG A 266 -11.64 -9.17 2.36
C ARG A 266 -10.54 -10.08 1.82
N MET A 267 -9.73 -10.68 2.68
CA MET A 267 -8.69 -11.64 2.30
C MET A 267 -9.26 -12.99 1.88
N ARG A 268 -10.37 -13.43 2.48
CA ARG A 268 -10.95 -14.77 2.26
C ARG A 268 -11.05 -15.15 0.77
N PRO A 269 -11.68 -14.37 -0.12
CA PRO A 269 -11.87 -14.79 -1.52
C PRO A 269 -10.54 -15.05 -2.25
N ALA A 270 -9.53 -14.22 -2.00
CA ALA A 270 -8.21 -14.39 -2.61
C ALA A 270 -7.47 -15.60 -2.04
N VAL A 271 -7.60 -15.86 -0.73
CA VAL A 271 -7.03 -17.05 -0.08
C VAL A 271 -7.69 -18.32 -0.60
N ASP A 272 -9.02 -18.35 -0.74
CA ASP A 272 -9.74 -19.52 -1.26
C ASP A 272 -9.28 -19.87 -2.68
N ARG A 273 -9.13 -18.87 -3.56
CA ARG A 273 -8.56 -19.06 -4.91
C ARG A 273 -7.12 -19.57 -4.85
N HIS A 274 -6.27 -18.93 -4.03
CA HIS A 274 -4.88 -19.32 -3.90
C HIS A 274 -4.70 -20.76 -3.38
N VAL A 275 -5.54 -21.16 -2.42
CA VAL A 275 -5.61 -22.53 -1.90
C VAL A 275 -6.05 -23.50 -3.01
N ALA A 276 -7.06 -23.15 -3.80
CA ALA A 276 -7.51 -23.98 -4.92
C ALA A 276 -6.47 -24.11 -6.05
N ASP A 277 -5.76 -23.03 -6.37
CA ASP A 277 -4.82 -22.98 -7.52
C ASP A 277 -3.46 -23.61 -7.20
N ARG A 278 -2.97 -23.47 -5.95
CA ARG A 278 -1.61 -23.89 -5.58
C ARG A 278 -1.53 -25.19 -4.80
N LEU A 279 -2.62 -25.62 -4.17
CA LEU A 279 -2.63 -26.96 -3.59
C LEU A 279 -2.80 -27.98 -4.70
N ASP A 280 -2.09 -29.09 -4.52
CA ASP A 280 -2.37 -30.25 -5.35
C ASP A 280 -3.78 -30.80 -5.07
N ARG A 281 -4.38 -31.41 -6.09
CA ARG A 281 -5.71 -32.04 -6.00
C ARG A 281 -5.88 -32.95 -4.78
N HIS A 282 -4.82 -33.64 -4.32
CA HIS A 282 -4.92 -34.52 -3.14
C HIS A 282 -4.91 -33.74 -1.80
N GLU A 283 -4.22 -32.60 -1.72
CA GLU A 283 -4.25 -31.75 -0.53
C GLU A 283 -5.57 -30.96 -0.45
N ALA A 284 -6.07 -30.49 -1.59
CA ALA A 284 -7.40 -29.90 -1.69
C ALA A 284 -8.50 -30.91 -1.27
N ALA A 285 -8.44 -32.15 -1.78
CA ALA A 285 -9.38 -33.20 -1.39
C ALA A 285 -9.33 -33.53 0.12
N LEU A 286 -8.16 -33.47 0.74
CA LEU A 286 -8.04 -33.65 2.19
C LEU A 286 -8.72 -32.51 2.95
N LEU A 287 -8.58 -31.26 2.50
CA LEU A 287 -9.27 -30.13 3.11
C LEU A 287 -10.79 -30.28 2.99
N GLU A 288 -11.29 -30.64 1.82
CA GLU A 288 -12.72 -30.90 1.56
C GLU A 288 -13.26 -32.06 2.42
N GLU A 289 -12.51 -33.16 2.54
CA GLU A 289 -12.84 -34.32 3.39
C GLU A 289 -13.10 -33.92 4.85
N PHE A 290 -12.37 -32.91 5.34
CA PHE A 290 -12.54 -32.37 6.69
C PHE A 290 -13.33 -31.06 6.72
N GLY A 291 -14.21 -30.86 5.74
CA GLY A 291 -15.24 -29.82 5.77
C GLY A 291 -14.76 -28.43 5.34
N TRP A 292 -13.62 -28.30 4.65
CA TRP A 292 -13.29 -27.06 3.94
C TRP A 292 -14.25 -26.83 2.78
N LYS A 293 -14.93 -25.67 2.80
CA LYS A 293 -15.72 -25.18 1.67
C LYS A 293 -15.31 -23.76 1.36
N ALA A 294 -14.90 -23.52 0.11
CA ALA A 294 -14.57 -22.18 -0.37
C ALA A 294 -15.81 -21.27 -0.30
N GLY A 295 -15.60 -19.99 0.00
CA GLY A 295 -16.65 -18.99 0.05
C GLY A 295 -17.46 -18.93 1.36
N GLU A 296 -17.27 -19.87 2.29
CA GLU A 296 -17.92 -19.78 3.60
C GLU A 296 -17.46 -18.53 4.37
N PRO A 297 -18.37 -17.76 4.99
CA PRO A 297 -18.03 -16.53 5.68
C PRO A 297 -17.11 -16.79 6.88
N VAL A 298 -16.23 -15.83 7.18
CA VAL A 298 -15.41 -15.85 8.39
C VAL A 298 -16.14 -15.03 9.45
N GLU A 299 -16.62 -15.67 10.52
CA GLU A 299 -17.33 -14.93 11.56
C GLU A 299 -16.42 -13.86 12.22
N PRO A 300 -16.95 -12.68 12.60
CA PRO A 300 -16.16 -11.66 13.28
C PRO A 300 -15.46 -12.17 14.54
N ILE A 301 -14.32 -11.57 14.87
CA ILE A 301 -13.58 -11.89 16.11
C ILE A 301 -14.27 -11.17 17.27
N THR A 302 -15.36 -11.73 17.78
CA THR A 302 -15.99 -11.24 19.02
C THR A 302 -15.27 -11.82 20.23
N GLY A 303 -14.19 -11.14 20.65
CA GLY A 303 -13.43 -11.49 21.85
C GLY A 303 -12.18 -12.33 21.58
N ALA A 304 -11.07 -11.65 21.26
CA ALA A 304 -9.76 -12.25 21.07
C ALA A 304 -9.34 -13.14 22.26
N VAL A 305 -8.59 -14.21 21.97
CA VAL A 305 -8.01 -15.09 22.99
C VAL A 305 -7.04 -14.29 23.86
N LEU A 306 -6.22 -13.46 23.21
CA LEU A 306 -5.30 -12.55 23.88
C LEU A 306 -5.98 -11.17 24.03
N GLN A 307 -6.39 -10.84 25.26
CA GLN A 307 -7.13 -9.60 25.57
C GLN A 307 -6.27 -8.33 25.48
N TRP A 308 -4.96 -8.46 25.72
CA TRP A 308 -3.99 -7.37 25.63
C TRP A 308 -2.63 -7.96 25.30
N ILE A 309 -1.80 -7.19 24.59
CA ILE A 309 -0.44 -7.62 24.21
C ILE A 309 0.57 -6.87 25.08
N PRO A 310 1.45 -7.55 25.83
CA PRO A 310 2.50 -6.88 26.60
C PRO A 310 3.46 -6.08 25.72
N ASP A 311 3.76 -4.86 26.15
CA ASP A 311 4.67 -3.93 25.48
C ASP A 311 6.06 -4.53 25.18
N ALA A 312 6.61 -5.28 26.14
CA ALA A 312 7.89 -5.95 25.98
C ALA A 312 7.83 -7.12 24.97
N LEU A 313 6.68 -7.80 24.90
CA LEU A 313 6.44 -8.88 23.94
C LEU A 313 6.33 -8.31 22.52
N GLU A 314 5.53 -7.26 22.36
CA GLU A 314 5.31 -6.52 21.12
C GLU A 314 6.65 -6.04 20.51
N ARG A 315 7.43 -5.25 21.28
CA ARG A 315 8.75 -4.78 20.86
C ARG A 315 9.74 -5.92 20.61
N GLY A 316 9.66 -6.98 21.41
CA GLY A 316 10.50 -8.15 21.29
C GLY A 316 10.31 -8.85 19.95
N LEU A 317 9.04 -9.09 19.56
CA LEU A 317 8.68 -9.78 18.34
C LEU A 317 8.73 -8.86 17.10
N GLY A 318 8.48 -7.55 17.23
CA GLY A 318 8.71 -6.58 16.14
C GLY A 318 10.16 -6.55 15.68
N ARG A 319 11.12 -6.60 16.64
CA ARG A 319 12.55 -6.79 16.32
C ARG A 319 12.84 -8.12 15.64
N VAL A 320 12.06 -9.16 15.95
CA VAL A 320 12.22 -10.46 15.29
C VAL A 320 11.90 -10.34 13.81
N VAL A 321 10.74 -9.77 13.50
CA VAL A 321 10.26 -9.55 12.12
C VAL A 321 11.26 -8.70 11.33
N GLN A 322 11.71 -7.56 11.88
CA GLN A 322 12.68 -6.69 11.22
C GLN A 322 13.98 -7.45 10.88
N LYS A 323 14.56 -8.16 11.86
CA LYS A 323 15.84 -8.86 11.68
C LYS A 323 15.77 -9.98 10.64
N GLU A 324 14.61 -10.60 10.44
CA GLU A 324 14.46 -11.65 9.42
C GLU A 324 14.36 -11.09 8.00
N HIS A 325 14.06 -9.79 7.85
CA HIS A 325 13.88 -9.12 6.55
C HIS A 325 14.99 -8.12 6.19
N VAL A 326 15.91 -7.85 7.12
CA VAL A 326 17.09 -6.98 6.90
C VAL A 326 18.36 -7.83 6.95
N LYS A 327 19.13 -7.83 5.84
CA LYS A 327 20.43 -8.51 5.77
C LYS A 327 21.54 -7.52 6.17
N GLY A 328 22.29 -7.80 7.25
CA GLY A 328 23.44 -6.99 7.70
C GLY A 328 23.45 -6.64 9.20
N PHE A 329 24.62 -6.42 9.79
CA PHE A 329 24.85 -6.03 11.21
C PHE A 329 25.24 -4.54 11.31
N PRO A 330 24.93 -3.84 12.43
CA PRO A 330 23.62 -3.64 13.02
C PRO A 330 23.07 -2.25 12.64
N LEU A 331 21.87 -2.18 12.03
CA LEU A 331 21.12 -0.93 12.00
C LEU A 331 20.62 -0.64 13.42
N ARG A 332 20.92 0.55 13.95
CA ARG A 332 20.37 1.03 15.23
C ARG A 332 18.86 0.80 15.25
N SER A 333 18.38 -0.05 16.15
CA SER A 333 16.97 -0.46 16.19
C SER A 333 16.10 0.64 16.79
N LYS A 334 15.83 1.71 16.04
CA LYS A 334 14.86 2.73 16.45
C LYS A 334 13.46 2.06 16.49
N PRO A 335 12.75 2.12 17.63
CA PRO A 335 11.34 1.74 17.65
C PRO A 335 10.54 2.77 16.86
N LEU A 336 9.64 2.29 16.02
CA LEU A 336 8.71 3.06 15.22
C LEU A 336 7.29 2.71 15.66
N ARG A 337 6.37 3.68 15.64
CA ARG A 337 4.94 3.42 15.79
C ARG A 337 4.25 3.77 14.49
N LEU A 338 3.31 2.95 14.06
CA LEU A 338 2.58 3.23 12.82
C LEU A 338 1.79 4.54 12.89
N GLY A 339 1.31 4.90 14.10
CA GLY A 339 0.65 6.19 14.35
C GLY A 339 1.56 7.41 14.20
N ASP A 340 2.88 7.25 14.27
CA ASP A 340 3.84 8.34 14.16
C ASP A 340 4.28 8.57 12.69
N PHE A 341 3.76 7.79 11.74
CA PHE A 341 4.15 7.91 10.33
C PHE A 341 3.46 9.11 9.68
N THR A 342 4.28 10.03 9.17
CA THR A 342 3.81 11.23 8.48
C THR A 342 3.28 10.89 7.08
N PRO A 343 2.44 11.76 6.48
CA PRO A 343 1.98 11.58 5.10
C PRO A 343 3.11 11.36 4.09
N GLU A 344 4.26 12.03 4.27
CA GLU A 344 5.42 11.94 3.37
C GLU A 344 6.04 10.53 3.37
N LEU A 345 6.07 9.86 4.53
CA LEU A 345 6.54 8.48 4.64
C LEU A 345 5.63 7.52 3.88
N TRP A 346 4.32 7.74 3.95
CA TRP A 346 3.35 6.97 3.17
C TRP A 346 3.45 7.28 1.67
N SER A 347 3.71 8.54 1.29
CA SER A 347 3.99 8.96 -0.10
C SER A 347 5.18 8.20 -0.67
N ALA A 348 6.29 8.11 0.06
CA ALA A 348 7.47 7.35 -0.36
C ALA A 348 7.17 5.86 -0.59
N MET A 349 6.42 5.22 0.32
CA MET A 349 6.02 3.81 0.17
C MET A 349 5.21 3.58 -1.11
N ALA A 350 4.21 4.44 -1.35
CA ALA A 350 3.34 4.30 -2.50
C ALA A 350 4.04 4.60 -3.82
N ALA A 351 4.98 5.56 -3.85
CA ALA A 351 5.83 5.81 -5.00
C ALA A 351 6.62 4.55 -5.41
N SER A 352 7.14 3.78 -4.44
CA SER A 352 7.82 2.50 -4.72
C SER A 352 6.89 1.47 -5.37
N ARG A 353 5.64 1.35 -4.90
CA ARG A 353 4.65 0.45 -5.51
C ARG A 353 4.23 0.89 -6.90
N TRP A 354 4.05 2.19 -7.06
CA TRP A 354 3.74 2.82 -8.33
C TRP A 354 4.84 2.52 -9.36
N GLN A 355 6.11 2.65 -8.97
CA GLN A 355 7.23 2.34 -9.85
C GLN A 355 7.28 0.84 -10.23
N ALA A 356 6.99 -0.06 -9.28
CA ALA A 356 6.91 -1.49 -9.57
C ALA A 356 5.77 -1.84 -10.55
N LEU A 357 4.61 -1.19 -10.40
CA LEU A 357 3.48 -1.33 -11.32
C LEU A 357 3.87 -0.87 -12.74
N PHE A 358 4.42 0.34 -12.86
CA PHE A 358 4.82 0.89 -14.16
C PHE A 358 5.91 0.05 -14.84
N THR A 359 6.86 -0.48 -14.06
CA THR A 359 7.87 -1.41 -14.57
C THR A 359 7.23 -2.67 -15.17
N ALA A 360 6.25 -3.27 -14.46
CA ALA A 360 5.56 -4.47 -14.94
C ALA A 360 4.69 -4.18 -16.17
N MET A 361 4.03 -3.02 -16.20
CA MET A 361 3.24 -2.57 -17.36
C MET A 361 4.11 -2.35 -18.59
N ALA A 362 5.26 -1.69 -18.44
CA ALA A 362 6.20 -1.46 -19.54
C ALA A 362 6.73 -2.79 -20.11
N ALA A 363 7.05 -3.74 -19.23
CA ALA A 363 7.47 -5.08 -19.63
C ALA A 363 6.37 -5.82 -20.41
N LEU A 364 5.12 -5.75 -19.93
CA LEU A 364 3.98 -6.41 -20.58
C LEU A 364 3.63 -5.78 -21.94
N LEU A 365 3.69 -4.46 -22.05
CA LEU A 365 3.26 -3.72 -23.25
C LEU A 365 4.39 -3.51 -24.27
N GLY A 366 5.64 -3.71 -23.88
CA GLY A 366 6.80 -3.56 -24.77
C GLY A 366 7.04 -2.12 -25.25
N ARG A 367 6.53 -1.13 -24.50
CA ARG A 367 6.65 0.30 -24.79
C ARG A 367 6.65 1.10 -23.49
N GLU A 368 6.87 2.40 -23.61
CA GLU A 368 6.61 3.35 -22.52
C GLU A 368 5.12 3.32 -22.13
N VAL A 369 4.84 3.49 -20.83
CA VAL A 369 3.50 3.31 -20.25
C VAL A 369 3.13 4.46 -19.33
N TYR A 370 1.81 4.71 -19.24
CA TYR A 370 1.24 5.84 -18.52
C TYR A 370 0.09 5.41 -17.60
N ALA A 371 -0.38 6.32 -16.75
CA ALA A 371 -1.49 6.07 -15.82
C ALA A 371 -2.74 5.52 -16.54
N LEU A 372 -3.07 6.05 -17.72
CA LEU A 372 -4.21 5.60 -18.51
C LEU A 372 -4.02 4.17 -19.05
N ASP A 373 -2.79 3.70 -19.23
CA ASP A 373 -2.55 2.30 -19.61
C ASP A 373 -2.95 1.35 -18.49
N ALA A 374 -2.82 1.75 -17.22
CA ALA A 374 -3.30 0.95 -16.10
C ALA A 374 -4.84 0.86 -16.11
N VAL A 375 -5.52 1.96 -16.47
CA VAL A 375 -6.98 1.99 -16.64
C VAL A 375 -7.42 1.10 -17.79
N ARG A 376 -6.72 1.15 -18.94
CA ARG A 376 -6.99 0.29 -20.10
C ARG A 376 -6.78 -1.18 -19.76
N LEU A 377 -5.63 -1.54 -19.16
CA LEU A 377 -5.35 -2.91 -18.70
C LEU A 377 -6.41 -3.41 -17.72
N ALA A 378 -6.89 -2.55 -16.82
CA ALA A 378 -7.96 -2.88 -15.89
C ALA A 378 -9.29 -3.16 -16.60
N ARG A 379 -9.72 -2.28 -17.52
CA ARG A 379 -10.97 -2.42 -18.28
C ARG A 379 -10.95 -3.59 -19.26
N ASP A 380 -9.81 -3.86 -19.87
CA ASP A 380 -9.64 -4.96 -20.83
C ASP A 380 -9.51 -6.33 -20.14
N GLY A 381 -9.53 -6.38 -18.80
CA GLY A 381 -9.34 -7.61 -18.03
C GLY A 381 -7.90 -8.15 -18.06
N ARG A 382 -6.95 -7.36 -18.57
CA ARG A 382 -5.55 -7.75 -18.77
C ARG A 382 -4.65 -7.47 -17.57
N ALA A 383 -5.17 -6.85 -16.52
CA ALA A 383 -4.42 -6.59 -15.28
C ALA A 383 -3.85 -7.87 -14.62
N ALA A 384 -4.43 -9.05 -14.89
CA ALA A 384 -3.93 -10.33 -14.40
C ALA A 384 -2.67 -10.83 -15.14
N GLU A 385 -2.35 -10.26 -16.31
CA GLU A 385 -1.15 -10.62 -17.10
C GLU A 385 0.13 -9.96 -16.56
N LEU A 386 0.01 -8.96 -15.69
CA LEU A 386 1.16 -8.24 -15.13
C LEU A 386 1.98 -9.17 -14.22
N ASP A 387 3.28 -9.25 -14.48
CA ASP A 387 4.22 -9.91 -13.57
C ASP A 387 4.69 -8.94 -12.48
N TRP A 388 3.95 -8.89 -11.38
CA TRP A 388 4.21 -8.02 -10.23
C TRP A 388 3.74 -8.67 -8.93
N TRP A 389 4.04 -8.06 -7.78
CA TRP A 389 3.81 -8.64 -6.44
C TRP A 389 2.40 -9.24 -6.20
N HIS A 390 1.38 -8.80 -6.94
CA HIS A 390 0.01 -9.28 -6.85
C HIS A 390 -0.23 -10.70 -7.41
N THR A 391 0.58 -11.19 -8.36
CA THR A 391 0.40 -12.54 -8.92
C THR A 391 0.95 -13.64 -8.02
N ALA A 392 1.85 -13.28 -7.10
CA ALA A 392 2.54 -14.23 -6.25
C ALA A 392 1.78 -14.58 -4.95
N ASP A 393 1.03 -13.64 -4.37
CA ASP A 393 0.44 -13.79 -3.03
C ASP A 393 -1.00 -13.24 -2.93
N PRO A 394 -1.86 -13.80 -2.04
CA PRO A 394 -3.23 -13.31 -1.87
C PRO A 394 -3.29 -11.85 -1.44
N CYS A 395 -4.25 -11.12 -2.00
CA CYS A 395 -4.46 -9.69 -1.80
C CYS A 395 -5.93 -9.43 -1.43
N PRO A 396 -6.26 -8.45 -0.57
CA PRO A 396 -7.65 -8.22 -0.14
C PRO A 396 -8.50 -7.47 -1.18
N HIS A 397 -7.95 -7.17 -2.36
CA HIS A 397 -8.68 -6.52 -3.44
C HIS A 397 -9.54 -7.55 -4.21
N PRO A 398 -10.78 -7.19 -4.61
CA PRO A 398 -11.69 -8.14 -5.26
C PRO A 398 -11.14 -8.75 -6.56
N THR A 399 -10.49 -7.94 -7.38
CA THR A 399 -9.96 -8.31 -8.70
C THR A 399 -8.53 -7.78 -8.91
N PRO A 400 -7.76 -8.37 -9.85
CA PRO A 400 -6.46 -7.83 -10.25
C PRO A 400 -6.52 -6.39 -10.76
N ALA A 401 -7.57 -6.05 -11.52
CA ALA A 401 -7.81 -4.71 -12.02
C ALA A 401 -7.98 -3.70 -10.87
N VAL A 402 -8.77 -4.03 -9.85
CA VAL A 402 -8.91 -3.18 -8.66
C VAL A 402 -7.57 -3.01 -7.94
N CYS A 403 -6.75 -4.07 -7.83
CA CYS A 403 -5.45 -3.95 -7.18
C CYS A 403 -4.49 -3.01 -7.91
N VAL A 404 -4.45 -3.07 -9.24
CA VAL A 404 -3.66 -2.15 -10.08
C VAL A 404 -4.14 -0.71 -9.86
N LEU A 405 -5.44 -0.48 -10.01
CA LEU A 405 -6.04 0.85 -9.93
C LEU A 405 -5.88 1.49 -8.55
N VAL A 406 -6.00 0.74 -7.46
CA VAL A 406 -5.79 1.26 -6.10
C VAL A 406 -4.40 1.87 -5.94
N THR A 407 -3.37 1.28 -6.55
CA THR A 407 -1.99 1.80 -6.48
C THR A 407 -1.87 3.13 -7.21
N LEU A 408 -2.55 3.28 -8.36
CA LEU A 408 -2.60 4.53 -9.11
C LEU A 408 -3.39 5.60 -8.36
N LEU A 409 -4.61 5.28 -7.93
CA LEU A 409 -5.52 6.20 -7.25
C LEU A 409 -4.95 6.73 -5.93
N ASP A 410 -4.24 5.89 -5.18
CA ASP A 410 -3.60 6.29 -3.92
C ASP A 410 -2.54 7.38 -4.13
N VAL A 411 -1.72 7.29 -5.20
CA VAL A 411 -0.73 8.33 -5.55
C VAL A 411 -1.44 9.60 -6.02
N GLU A 412 -2.39 9.46 -6.94
CA GLU A 412 -3.11 10.58 -7.53
C GLU A 412 -3.87 11.41 -6.50
N LEU A 413 -4.61 10.76 -5.61
CA LEU A 413 -5.36 11.46 -4.57
C LEU A 413 -4.44 12.19 -3.59
N ARG A 414 -3.30 11.60 -3.23
CA ARG A 414 -2.35 12.26 -2.32
C ARG A 414 -1.64 13.45 -2.97
N ALA A 415 -1.40 13.42 -4.28
CA ALA A 415 -0.93 14.59 -5.02
C ALA A 415 -1.93 15.76 -4.93
N ARG A 416 -3.24 15.45 -4.82
CA ARG A 416 -4.34 16.41 -4.60
C ARG A 416 -4.59 16.78 -3.14
N GLY A 417 -3.67 16.46 -2.24
CA GLY A 417 -3.76 16.81 -0.83
C GLY A 417 -4.68 15.90 0.00
N TYR A 418 -5.10 14.74 -0.53
CA TYR A 418 -5.79 13.75 0.28
C TYR A 418 -4.80 13.07 1.24
N VAL A 419 -5.28 12.61 2.39
CA VAL A 419 -4.49 11.87 3.37
C VAL A 419 -5.22 10.61 3.83
N HIS A 420 -4.49 9.56 4.22
CA HIS A 420 -5.14 8.36 4.77
C HIS A 420 -5.89 8.69 6.06
N THR A 421 -7.14 8.26 6.14
CA THR A 421 -7.99 8.42 7.35
C THR A 421 -7.40 7.74 8.59
N HIS A 422 -6.58 6.71 8.39
CA HIS A 422 -5.91 5.96 9.45
C HIS A 422 -4.60 5.36 8.91
N PRO A 423 -3.51 5.28 9.71
CA PRO A 423 -2.18 4.92 9.22
C PRO A 423 -2.10 3.61 8.44
N VAL A 424 -2.95 2.64 8.76
CA VAL A 424 -2.97 1.35 8.07
C VAL A 424 -4.28 1.10 7.32
N ARG A 425 -5.14 2.11 7.10
CA ARG A 425 -6.39 1.97 6.34
C ARG A 425 -6.28 2.68 4.99
N HIS A 426 -5.29 2.28 4.19
CA HIS A 426 -4.98 2.95 2.91
C HIS A 426 -6.12 2.98 1.89
N ARG A 427 -7.19 2.20 2.09
CA ARG A 427 -8.36 2.27 1.20
C ARG A 427 -9.19 3.53 1.38
N LEU A 428 -9.14 4.21 2.54
CA LEU A 428 -9.94 5.39 2.83
C LEU A 428 -9.05 6.62 2.95
N LEU A 429 -9.24 7.59 2.06
CA LEU A 429 -8.56 8.87 2.06
C LEU A 429 -9.54 10.01 2.32
N THR A 430 -9.12 11.01 3.10
CA THR A 430 -9.89 12.24 3.34
C THR A 430 -9.25 13.39 2.57
N GLY A 431 -10.06 14.11 1.80
CA GLY A 431 -9.65 15.23 0.97
C GLY A 431 -9.57 16.56 1.75
N PRO A 432 -8.98 17.62 1.15
CA PRO A 432 -8.86 18.95 1.76
C PRO A 432 -10.21 19.60 2.13
N LEU A 433 -11.30 19.18 1.47
CA LEU A 433 -12.65 19.67 1.73
C LEU A 433 -13.41 18.84 2.78
N GLY A 434 -12.76 17.82 3.36
CA GLY A 434 -13.35 16.91 4.36
C GLY A 434 -14.15 15.75 3.78
N ASP A 435 -14.21 15.63 2.44
CA ASP A 435 -14.79 14.48 1.76
C ASP A 435 -13.92 13.23 1.97
N THR A 436 -14.51 12.04 1.87
CA THR A 436 -13.79 10.77 2.03
C THR A 436 -14.01 9.89 0.83
N VAL A 437 -12.92 9.34 0.29
CA VAL A 437 -12.90 8.46 -0.89
C VAL A 437 -12.44 7.06 -0.48
N ASP A 438 -13.24 6.04 -0.80
CA ASP A 438 -12.79 4.64 -0.79
C ASP A 438 -12.18 4.29 -2.15
N VAL A 439 -10.85 4.16 -2.21
CA VAL A 439 -10.14 3.89 -3.47
C VAL A 439 -10.42 2.49 -4.02
N VAL A 440 -10.83 1.54 -3.19
CA VAL A 440 -11.21 0.19 -3.66
C VAL A 440 -12.56 0.24 -4.35
N GLU A 441 -13.53 0.98 -3.78
CA GLU A 441 -14.82 1.22 -4.42
C GLU A 441 -14.65 2.00 -5.73
N LEU A 442 -13.85 3.05 -5.70
CA LEU A 442 -13.56 3.87 -6.86
C LEU A 442 -12.88 3.07 -7.98
N ALA A 443 -11.86 2.29 -7.65
CA ALA A 443 -11.22 1.38 -8.60
C ALA A 443 -12.22 0.40 -9.22
N GLY A 444 -13.13 -0.16 -8.43
CA GLY A 444 -14.18 -1.03 -8.95
C GLY A 444 -15.15 -0.32 -9.90
N ARG A 445 -15.43 0.97 -9.69
CA ARG A 445 -16.21 1.78 -10.64
C ARG A 445 -15.47 1.96 -11.98
N ILE A 446 -14.18 2.29 -11.91
CA ILE A 446 -13.32 2.49 -13.10
C ILE A 446 -13.20 1.20 -13.91
N GLU A 447 -12.98 0.06 -13.24
CA GLU A 447 -12.98 -1.28 -13.85
C GLU A 447 -14.26 -1.55 -14.63
N ARG A 448 -15.44 -1.15 -14.09
CA ARG A 448 -16.75 -1.29 -14.75
C ARG A 448 -17.05 -0.21 -15.81
N GLY A 449 -16.09 0.67 -16.11
CA GLY A 449 -16.28 1.75 -17.08
C GLY A 449 -17.20 2.87 -16.60
N LEU A 450 -17.49 2.96 -15.29
CA LEU A 450 -18.34 4.00 -14.74
C LEU A 450 -17.55 5.32 -14.57
N PRO A 451 -18.23 6.49 -14.66
CA PRO A 451 -17.60 7.78 -14.40
C PRO A 451 -16.98 7.85 -13.00
N TYR A 452 -15.85 8.52 -12.90
CA TYR A 452 -15.10 8.76 -11.66
C TYR A 452 -14.82 10.27 -11.46
N PRO A 453 -14.63 10.72 -10.21
CA PRO A 453 -14.84 12.12 -9.86
C PRO A 453 -13.63 13.04 -10.09
N PHE A 454 -12.55 12.55 -10.69
CA PHE A 454 -11.34 13.31 -10.93
C PHE A 454 -10.56 12.72 -12.10
N ASP A 455 -9.83 13.54 -12.84
CA ASP A 455 -9.02 13.05 -13.94
C ASP A 455 -7.79 12.25 -13.45
N LEU A 456 -7.32 11.26 -14.20
CA LEU A 456 -6.15 10.43 -13.86
C LEU A 456 -4.86 10.86 -14.59
N GLY A 457 -4.81 12.09 -15.09
CA GLY A 457 -3.66 12.68 -15.80
C GLY A 457 -2.97 13.85 -15.10
N GLY A 458 -3.28 14.12 -13.82
CA GLY A 458 -2.74 15.27 -13.09
C GLY A 458 -1.35 15.03 -12.51
N ASP A 459 -0.32 15.56 -13.16
CA ASP A 459 1.00 15.89 -12.59
C ASP A 459 2.00 14.78 -12.20
N MET A 460 1.73 13.48 -12.38
CA MET A 460 2.75 12.43 -12.11
C MET A 460 2.70 11.22 -13.09
N ALA A 461 2.78 11.42 -14.41
CA ALA A 461 3.16 10.37 -15.39
C ALA A 461 3.32 10.98 -16.80
N GLY A 462 4.35 10.55 -17.55
CA GLY A 462 4.75 11.11 -18.85
C GLY A 462 3.80 10.97 -20.06
N SER A 463 2.49 10.91 -19.89
CA SER A 463 1.60 11.34 -20.97
C SER A 463 1.54 12.85 -20.88
N ASP A 464 1.76 13.56 -21.99
CA ASP A 464 1.50 14.99 -22.05
C ASP A 464 0.05 15.25 -21.59
N PRO A 465 -0.18 15.84 -20.40
CA PRO A 465 -1.53 16.04 -19.87
C PRO A 465 -2.32 16.95 -20.82
N ASP A 466 -1.61 17.79 -21.56
CA ASP A 466 -2.16 18.66 -22.56
C ASP A 466 -2.39 17.98 -23.92
N ALA A 467 -2.16 16.67 -24.10
CA ALA A 467 -2.21 16.04 -25.42
C ALA A 467 -3.57 16.20 -26.11
N ASP A 468 -4.68 15.97 -25.38
CA ASP A 468 -6.02 16.18 -25.91
C ASP A 468 -6.32 17.66 -26.15
N ALA A 469 -5.90 18.52 -25.22
CA ALA A 469 -6.03 19.97 -25.35
C ALA A 469 -5.26 20.49 -26.59
N ARG A 470 -4.00 20.09 -26.79
CA ARG A 470 -3.15 20.47 -27.92
C ARG A 470 -3.69 19.91 -29.24
N ARG A 471 -4.16 18.67 -29.26
CA ARG A 471 -4.79 18.06 -30.44
C ARG A 471 -6.05 18.83 -30.85
N LEU A 472 -6.97 19.05 -29.91
CA LEU A 472 -8.24 19.74 -30.19
C LEU A 472 -8.02 21.22 -30.52
N ALA A 473 -7.09 21.89 -29.83
CA ALA A 473 -6.70 23.26 -30.14
C ALA A 473 -6.10 23.35 -31.55
N ALA A 474 -5.17 22.47 -31.92
CA ALA A 474 -4.58 22.47 -33.26
C ALA A 474 -5.62 22.26 -34.38
N GLU A 475 -6.66 21.45 -34.15
CA GLU A 475 -7.76 21.25 -35.11
C GLU A 475 -8.57 22.54 -35.34
N HIS A 476 -8.97 23.24 -34.27
CA HIS A 476 -9.81 24.44 -34.37
C HIS A 476 -9.02 25.67 -34.82
N LEU A 477 -7.78 25.81 -34.36
CA LEU A 477 -6.90 26.91 -34.75
C LEU A 477 -6.60 26.89 -36.26
N ARG A 478 -6.47 25.72 -36.89
CA ARG A 478 -6.37 25.60 -38.36
C ARG A 478 -7.63 26.11 -39.08
N GLY A 479 -8.78 26.02 -38.43
CA GLY A 479 -10.07 26.53 -38.91
C GLY A 479 -10.31 28.01 -38.60
N GLY A 480 -9.37 28.70 -37.94
CA GLY A 480 -9.53 30.10 -37.53
C GLY A 480 -10.41 30.31 -36.28
N ASP A 481 -10.69 29.24 -35.53
CA ASP A 481 -11.48 29.30 -34.29
C ASP A 481 -10.58 29.14 -33.07
N ALA A 482 -10.32 30.26 -32.39
CA ALA A 482 -9.44 30.30 -31.22
C ALA A 482 -10.07 29.74 -29.93
N THR A 483 -11.40 29.54 -29.90
CA THR A 483 -12.13 29.23 -28.66
C THR A 483 -13.02 27.99 -28.74
N GLY A 484 -13.44 27.54 -29.93
CA GLY A 484 -14.37 26.42 -30.04
C GLY A 484 -13.83 25.08 -29.54
N TRP A 485 -12.50 24.92 -29.48
CA TRP A 485 -11.89 23.71 -28.95
C TRP A 485 -12.19 23.47 -27.46
N PHE A 486 -12.47 24.53 -26.67
CA PHE A 486 -12.85 24.39 -25.27
C PHE A 486 -14.20 23.68 -25.11
N GLU A 487 -15.23 24.03 -25.91
CA GLU A 487 -16.54 23.34 -25.85
C GLU A 487 -16.37 21.85 -26.13
N ARG A 488 -15.60 21.51 -27.16
CA ARG A 488 -15.35 20.11 -27.51
C ARG A 488 -14.58 19.37 -26.43
N LEU A 489 -13.53 19.97 -25.87
CA LEU A 489 -12.76 19.38 -24.77
C LEU A 489 -13.64 19.09 -23.54
N TYR A 490 -14.48 20.05 -23.14
CA TYR A 490 -15.38 19.87 -22.02
C TYR A 490 -16.53 18.90 -22.31
N ALA A 491 -17.02 18.83 -23.55
CA ALA A 491 -18.03 17.84 -23.94
C ALA A 491 -17.47 16.41 -23.94
N GLU A 492 -16.27 16.21 -24.49
CA GLU A 492 -15.57 14.91 -24.54
C GLU A 492 -15.11 14.46 -23.14
N SER A 493 -14.75 15.39 -22.24
CA SER A 493 -14.41 15.02 -20.86
C SER A 493 -15.60 14.53 -20.04
N ALA A 494 -16.81 14.97 -20.37
CA ALA A 494 -18.03 14.50 -19.70
C ALA A 494 -18.32 13.00 -19.95
N THR A 495 -17.84 12.45 -21.06
CA THR A 495 -17.97 11.02 -21.43
C THR A 495 -16.72 10.22 -21.11
N GLY A 496 -15.63 10.88 -20.68
CA GLY A 496 -14.34 10.25 -20.42
C GLY A 496 -13.49 10.00 -21.67
N ASP A 497 -13.82 10.67 -22.78
CA ASP A 497 -13.12 10.56 -24.06
C ASP A 497 -11.95 11.56 -24.21
N ALA A 498 -11.90 12.59 -23.34
CA ALA A 498 -10.80 13.55 -23.27
C ALA A 498 -10.52 14.00 -21.83
N VAL A 499 -9.30 14.51 -21.60
CA VAL A 499 -8.85 15.05 -20.31
C VAL A 499 -8.85 16.58 -20.33
N VAL A 500 -9.36 17.21 -19.25
CA VAL A 500 -9.15 18.64 -18.99
C VAL A 500 -7.95 18.80 -18.07
N PRO A 501 -6.74 19.13 -18.58
CA PRO A 501 -5.50 19.03 -17.80
C PRO A 501 -5.40 20.02 -16.65
N TRP A 502 -6.17 21.11 -16.70
CA TRP A 502 -6.23 22.11 -15.64
C TRP A 502 -7.34 21.85 -14.59
N ASP A 503 -8.11 20.75 -14.70
CA ASP A 503 -9.12 20.37 -13.69
C ASP A 503 -8.48 19.71 -12.46
N ALA A 504 -7.97 20.53 -11.55
CA ALA A 504 -7.37 20.08 -10.29
C ALA A 504 -8.39 19.63 -9.23
N ARG A 505 -9.69 19.84 -9.47
CA ARG A 505 -10.80 19.61 -8.52
C ARG A 505 -10.67 20.36 -7.18
N ALA A 506 -9.92 21.45 -7.16
CA ALA A 506 -9.71 22.34 -6.04
C ALA A 506 -9.41 23.74 -6.57
N PRO A 507 -9.68 24.82 -5.78
CA PRO A 507 -9.31 26.17 -6.20
C PRO A 507 -7.79 26.29 -6.34
N HIS A 508 -7.34 27.18 -7.22
CA HIS A 508 -5.93 27.38 -7.49
C HIS A 508 -5.17 27.77 -6.20
N PRO A 509 -4.08 27.08 -5.82
CA PRO A 509 -3.39 27.33 -4.55
C PRO A 509 -2.96 28.80 -4.36
N LEU A 510 -2.43 29.43 -5.42
CA LEU A 510 -2.05 30.85 -5.38
C LEU A 510 -3.22 31.81 -5.16
N LEU A 511 -4.45 31.44 -5.55
CA LEU A 511 -5.67 32.21 -5.26
C LEU A 511 -6.05 32.07 -3.79
N VAL A 512 -5.97 30.85 -3.26
CA VAL A 512 -6.22 30.56 -1.84
C VAL A 512 -5.23 31.34 -0.97
N GLU A 513 -3.93 31.27 -1.27
CA GLU A 513 -2.89 32.03 -0.57
C GLU A 513 -3.13 33.54 -0.63
N TRP A 514 -3.45 34.07 -1.81
CA TRP A 514 -3.75 35.49 -1.99
C TRP A 514 -4.93 35.94 -1.11
N ALA A 515 -5.92 35.07 -0.92
CA ALA A 515 -7.10 35.34 -0.13
C ALA A 515 -6.92 35.16 1.40
N LEU A 516 -5.88 34.46 1.87
CA LEU A 516 -5.67 34.19 3.32
C LEU A 516 -5.63 35.47 4.18
N GLU A 517 -5.11 36.56 3.63
CA GLU A 517 -5.00 37.85 4.32
C GLU A 517 -6.17 38.81 4.00
N ARG A 518 -7.18 38.33 3.27
CA ARG A 518 -8.28 39.14 2.73
C ARG A 518 -9.62 38.50 3.07
N ALA A 519 -10.27 38.98 4.13
CA ALA A 519 -11.69 38.68 4.33
C ALA A 519 -12.52 39.33 3.22
N GLY A 520 -13.45 38.60 2.61
CA GLY A 520 -14.38 39.18 1.64
C GLY A 520 -15.19 40.28 2.32
N LYS A 521 -15.22 41.47 1.71
CA LYS A 521 -15.92 42.65 2.27
C LYS A 521 -17.39 42.71 1.83
N GLY A 522 -17.93 41.61 1.31
CA GLY A 522 -19.11 41.63 0.44
C GLY A 522 -18.80 42.26 -0.92
N GLY A 523 -19.83 42.47 -1.75
CA GLY A 523 -19.68 43.02 -3.11
C GLY A 523 -19.77 41.94 -4.19
N ARG A 524 -19.63 42.36 -5.45
CA ARG A 524 -19.76 41.50 -6.63
C ARG A 524 -18.40 41.03 -7.13
N ALA A 525 -18.27 39.73 -7.38
CA ALA A 525 -17.07 39.16 -7.96
C ALA A 525 -17.34 38.59 -9.36
N LEU A 526 -16.34 38.67 -10.24
CA LEU A 526 -16.34 37.99 -11.54
C LEU A 526 -15.17 37.02 -11.62
N VAL A 527 -15.45 35.75 -11.90
CA VAL A 527 -14.42 34.75 -12.25
C VAL A 527 -14.41 34.55 -13.77
N VAL A 528 -13.28 34.86 -14.38
CA VAL A 528 -13.04 34.77 -15.83
C VAL A 528 -12.53 33.37 -16.15
N GLY A 529 -13.14 32.69 -17.14
CA GLY A 529 -12.75 31.34 -17.55
C GLY A 529 -12.95 30.31 -16.44
N ALA A 530 -14.18 30.24 -15.92
CA ALA A 530 -14.52 29.50 -14.71
C ALA A 530 -14.32 27.98 -14.80
N GLY A 531 -14.19 27.41 -16.00
CA GLY A 531 -14.02 25.99 -16.22
C GLY A 531 -15.08 25.17 -15.47
N LEU A 532 -14.63 24.29 -14.58
CA LEU A 532 -15.53 23.43 -13.77
C LEU A 532 -15.92 24.02 -12.41
N GLY A 533 -15.57 25.28 -12.12
CA GLY A 533 -16.17 26.09 -11.06
C GLY A 533 -15.43 26.18 -9.73
N ASP A 534 -14.29 25.50 -9.54
CA ASP A 534 -13.60 25.46 -8.24
C ASP A 534 -13.23 26.84 -7.68
N ASP A 535 -12.60 27.70 -8.49
CA ASP A 535 -12.24 29.06 -8.10
C ASP A 535 -13.48 29.92 -7.84
N ALA A 536 -14.54 29.73 -8.63
CA ALA A 536 -15.79 30.46 -8.48
C ALA A 536 -16.52 30.12 -7.17
N GLU A 537 -16.58 28.83 -6.81
CA GLU A 537 -17.14 28.40 -5.54
C GLU A 537 -16.28 28.88 -4.36
N TYR A 538 -14.95 28.85 -4.49
CA TYR A 538 -14.07 29.38 -3.46
C TYR A 538 -14.30 30.88 -3.23
N VAL A 539 -14.37 31.67 -4.30
CA VAL A 539 -14.65 33.12 -4.23
C VAL A 539 -16.04 33.39 -3.63
N ALA A 540 -17.06 32.61 -3.99
CA ALA A 540 -18.39 32.73 -3.38
C ALA A 540 -18.36 32.42 -1.86
N ARG A 541 -17.55 31.44 -1.43
CA ARG A 541 -17.35 31.12 -0.01
C ARG A 541 -16.63 32.22 0.77
N LEU A 542 -15.87 33.08 0.11
CA LEU A 542 -15.30 34.28 0.74
C LEU A 542 -16.36 35.37 1.01
N GLY A 543 -17.60 35.20 0.51
CA GLY A 543 -18.73 36.09 0.79
C GLY A 543 -19.09 37.06 -0.33
N TYR A 544 -18.56 36.87 -1.54
CA TYR A 544 -18.91 37.66 -2.72
C TYR A 544 -20.20 37.16 -3.39
N ASP A 545 -20.95 38.07 -4.00
CA ASP A 545 -21.96 37.77 -5.01
C ASP A 545 -21.26 37.45 -6.34
N THR A 546 -20.97 36.17 -6.54
CA THR A 546 -20.07 35.71 -7.61
C THR A 546 -20.82 35.40 -8.89
N VAL A 547 -20.43 36.09 -9.97
CA VAL A 547 -20.70 35.71 -11.35
C VAL A 547 -19.48 34.97 -11.88
N ALA A 548 -19.68 33.89 -12.62
CA ALA A 548 -18.58 33.13 -13.20
C ALA A 548 -18.95 32.74 -14.64
N PHE A 549 -18.01 32.83 -15.57
CA PHE A 549 -18.31 32.51 -16.95
C PHE A 549 -17.21 31.73 -17.64
N ASP A 550 -17.63 30.94 -18.63
CA ASP A 550 -16.75 30.21 -19.53
C ASP A 550 -17.30 30.32 -20.96
N VAL A 551 -16.42 30.25 -21.96
CA VAL A 551 -16.85 30.24 -23.37
C VAL A 551 -17.58 28.95 -23.73
N SER A 552 -17.36 27.87 -22.96
CA SER A 552 -17.95 26.55 -23.14
C SER A 552 -19.28 26.39 -22.37
N PRO A 553 -20.43 26.24 -23.07
CA PRO A 553 -21.67 25.80 -22.44
C PRO A 553 -21.54 24.46 -21.69
N SER A 554 -20.69 23.54 -22.16
CA SER A 554 -20.43 22.27 -21.48
C SER A 554 -19.73 22.46 -20.14
N ALA A 555 -18.74 23.36 -20.05
CA ALA A 555 -18.06 23.70 -18.80
C ALA A 555 -19.05 24.24 -17.76
N VAL A 556 -19.89 25.19 -18.16
CA VAL A 556 -20.96 25.77 -17.32
C VAL A 556 -21.92 24.71 -16.80
N ARG A 557 -22.41 23.83 -17.69
CA ARG A 557 -23.30 22.72 -17.28
C ARG A 557 -22.60 21.74 -16.32
N LEU A 558 -21.33 21.44 -16.56
CA LEU A 558 -20.54 20.55 -15.70
C LEU A 558 -20.31 21.16 -14.31
N ALA A 559 -19.96 22.45 -14.24
CA ALA A 559 -19.81 23.19 -12.99
C ALA A 559 -21.11 23.19 -12.17
N GLN A 560 -22.26 23.50 -12.80
CA GLN A 560 -23.57 23.48 -12.15
C GLN A 560 -23.96 22.08 -11.65
N ARG A 561 -23.67 21.02 -12.42
CA ARG A 561 -23.91 19.64 -11.97
C ARG A 561 -23.02 19.25 -10.81
N ARG A 562 -21.77 19.73 -10.82
CA ARG A 562 -20.77 19.44 -9.80
C ARG A 562 -21.10 20.12 -8.46
N PHE A 563 -21.68 21.30 -8.49
CA PHE A 563 -22.05 22.09 -7.31
C PHE A 563 -23.57 22.28 -7.22
N PRO A 564 -24.33 21.22 -6.85
CA PRO A 564 -25.77 21.33 -6.72
C PRO A 564 -26.15 22.32 -5.62
N GLY A 565 -26.96 23.33 -5.96
CA GLY A 565 -27.37 24.38 -5.03
C GLY A 565 -26.35 25.50 -4.82
N THR A 566 -25.36 25.61 -5.72
CA THR A 566 -24.43 26.74 -5.77
C THR A 566 -25.16 28.10 -5.78
N ARG A 567 -24.52 29.11 -5.17
CA ARG A 567 -24.93 30.51 -5.23
C ARG A 567 -24.25 31.28 -6.37
N VAL A 568 -23.28 30.67 -7.04
CA VAL A 568 -22.57 31.27 -8.17
C VAL A 568 -23.50 31.37 -9.38
N ALA A 569 -23.57 32.56 -9.98
CA ALA A 569 -24.29 32.77 -11.23
C ALA A 569 -23.40 32.38 -12.43
N TYR A 570 -23.39 31.08 -12.78
CA TYR A 570 -22.66 30.58 -13.94
C TYR A 570 -23.32 30.96 -15.28
N GLN A 571 -22.52 31.47 -16.22
CA GLN A 571 -23.00 31.88 -17.55
C GLN A 571 -22.05 31.42 -18.66
N ALA A 572 -22.60 31.02 -19.81
CA ALA A 572 -21.78 30.83 -21.01
C ALA A 572 -21.60 32.20 -21.68
N ALA A 573 -20.36 32.67 -21.79
CA ALA A 573 -20.03 33.98 -22.37
C ALA A 573 -18.63 33.99 -22.97
N ASN A 574 -18.40 34.85 -23.97
CA ASN A 574 -17.10 34.99 -24.61
C ASN A 574 -16.32 36.17 -23.98
N LEU A 575 -15.09 35.94 -23.51
CA LEU A 575 -14.24 37.01 -22.96
C LEU A 575 -13.97 38.13 -23.98
N LEU A 576 -13.90 37.80 -25.27
CA LEU A 576 -13.63 38.76 -26.34
C LEU A 576 -14.86 39.58 -26.73
N ASP A 577 -16.06 39.09 -26.39
CA ASP A 577 -17.35 39.75 -26.60
C ASP A 577 -18.24 39.59 -25.34
N PRO A 578 -17.87 40.22 -24.22
CA PRO A 578 -18.56 40.02 -22.96
C PRO A 578 -19.84 40.87 -22.88
N PRO A 579 -20.82 40.48 -22.04
CA PRO A 579 -22.01 41.29 -21.79
C PRO A 579 -21.66 42.74 -21.39
N ALA A 580 -22.28 43.72 -22.07
CA ALA A 580 -21.96 45.15 -21.87
C ALA A 580 -22.11 45.62 -20.41
N GLY A 581 -23.04 45.02 -19.65
CA GLY A 581 -23.25 45.34 -18.24
C GLY A 581 -22.16 44.86 -17.27
N TRP A 582 -21.12 44.18 -17.76
CA TRP A 582 -19.97 43.74 -16.96
C TRP A 582 -18.85 44.78 -16.91
N ARG A 583 -18.90 45.79 -17.77
CA ARG A 583 -17.90 46.86 -17.79
C ARG A 583 -17.92 47.62 -16.46
N GLU A 584 -16.77 47.66 -15.79
CA GLU A 584 -16.52 48.36 -14.53
C GLU A 584 -17.54 48.03 -13.43
N ALA A 585 -17.98 46.77 -13.35
CA ALA A 585 -19.12 46.36 -12.54
C ALA A 585 -18.77 45.53 -11.30
N PHE A 586 -17.51 45.10 -11.15
CA PHE A 586 -17.12 44.12 -10.13
C PHE A 586 -16.09 44.67 -9.15
N ASP A 587 -16.35 44.42 -7.86
CA ASP A 587 -15.45 44.70 -6.74
C ASP A 587 -14.18 43.85 -6.81
N LEU A 588 -14.32 42.61 -7.26
CA LEU A 588 -13.24 41.65 -7.44
C LEU A 588 -13.35 40.99 -8.82
N VAL A 589 -12.27 41.00 -9.58
CA VAL A 589 -12.13 40.19 -10.79
C VAL A 589 -11.02 39.19 -10.55
N VAL A 590 -11.30 37.92 -10.84
CA VAL A 590 -10.36 36.80 -10.70
C VAL A 590 -10.11 36.24 -12.08
N GLU A 591 -8.86 36.38 -12.53
CA GLU A 591 -8.34 35.75 -13.73
C GLU A 591 -7.32 34.70 -13.30
N VAL A 592 -7.58 33.44 -13.65
CA VAL A 592 -6.67 32.32 -13.39
C VAL A 592 -6.52 31.56 -14.70
N MET A 593 -5.32 31.64 -15.28
CA MET A 593 -4.86 30.84 -16.41
C MET A 593 -5.77 30.91 -17.66
N THR A 594 -6.55 31.97 -17.83
CA THR A 594 -7.50 32.11 -18.95
C THR A 594 -6.88 32.85 -20.13
N VAL A 595 -6.22 33.99 -19.89
CA VAL A 595 -5.61 34.79 -20.98
C VAL A 595 -4.55 33.97 -21.71
N GLN A 596 -3.69 33.28 -20.95
CA GLN A 596 -2.67 32.36 -21.49
C GLN A 596 -3.23 31.19 -22.31
N SER A 597 -4.53 30.94 -22.22
CA SER A 597 -5.17 29.84 -22.95
C SER A 597 -5.65 30.27 -24.34
N LEU A 598 -5.48 31.55 -24.69
CA LEU A 598 -5.74 32.12 -26.00
C LEU A 598 -4.43 32.28 -26.80
N PRO A 599 -4.46 32.23 -28.14
CA PRO A 599 -3.33 32.62 -28.97
C PRO A 599 -2.82 34.04 -28.65
N GLU A 600 -1.50 34.26 -28.75
CA GLU A 600 -0.84 35.53 -28.38
C GLU A 600 -1.49 36.79 -28.99
N HIS A 601 -1.93 36.72 -30.26
CA HIS A 601 -2.59 37.86 -30.92
C HIS A 601 -3.93 38.29 -30.27
N LEU A 602 -4.51 37.44 -29.41
CA LEU A 602 -5.72 37.72 -28.64
C LEU A 602 -5.44 38.11 -27.20
N HIS A 603 -4.19 38.02 -26.72
CA HIS A 603 -3.83 38.43 -25.36
C HIS A 603 -4.17 39.91 -25.13
N GLY A 604 -3.76 40.82 -26.02
CA GLY A 604 -4.04 42.26 -25.90
C GLY A 604 -5.53 42.58 -25.71
N PRO A 605 -6.42 42.14 -26.64
CA PRO A 605 -7.87 42.28 -26.45
C PRO A 605 -8.38 41.64 -25.15
N ALA A 606 -7.88 40.47 -24.76
CA ALA A 606 -8.31 39.80 -23.53
C ALA A 606 -7.89 40.57 -22.27
N LEU A 607 -6.65 41.07 -22.22
CA LEU A 607 -6.09 41.93 -21.16
C LEU A 607 -6.99 43.17 -20.95
N GLU A 608 -7.33 43.87 -22.04
CA GLU A 608 -8.22 45.03 -22.01
C GLU A 608 -9.60 44.68 -21.42
N ARG A 609 -10.19 43.56 -21.87
CA ARG A 609 -11.51 43.12 -21.41
C ARG A 609 -11.51 42.76 -19.93
N VAL A 610 -10.55 41.97 -19.47
CA VAL A 610 -10.41 41.59 -18.06
C VAL A 610 -10.22 42.81 -17.18
N ALA A 611 -9.30 43.72 -17.54
CA ALA A 611 -9.09 44.96 -16.79
C ALA A 611 -10.34 45.85 -16.79
N GLY A 612 -11.10 45.86 -17.88
CA GLY A 612 -12.33 46.61 -18.05
C GLY A 612 -13.50 46.13 -17.20
N PHE A 613 -13.44 44.95 -16.56
CA PHE A 613 -14.49 44.48 -15.65
C PHE A 613 -14.40 45.07 -14.24
N VAL A 614 -13.20 45.53 -13.85
CA VAL A 614 -12.92 46.04 -12.51
C VAL A 614 -13.58 47.40 -12.33
N ARG A 615 -14.45 47.55 -11.33
CA ARG A 615 -15.08 48.85 -11.01
C ARG A 615 -14.08 49.84 -10.40
N PRO A 616 -14.35 51.16 -10.37
CA PRO A 616 -13.54 52.10 -9.59
C PRO A 616 -13.42 51.67 -8.12
N GLY A 617 -12.19 51.56 -7.62
CA GLY A 617 -11.87 51.03 -6.29
C GLY A 617 -11.92 49.50 -6.15
N GLY A 618 -12.17 48.77 -7.25
CA GLY A 618 -12.14 47.31 -7.29
C GLY A 618 -10.74 46.75 -7.52
N THR A 619 -10.60 45.45 -7.32
CA THR A 619 -9.33 44.71 -7.41
C THR A 619 -9.40 43.63 -8.48
N LEU A 620 -8.29 43.46 -9.21
CA LEU A 620 -8.04 42.33 -10.09
C LEU A 620 -6.92 41.48 -9.50
N VAL A 621 -7.12 40.17 -9.44
CA VAL A 621 -6.05 39.18 -9.22
C VAL A 621 -5.84 38.37 -10.49
N VAL A 622 -4.58 38.21 -10.88
CA VAL A 622 -4.15 37.51 -12.09
C VAL A 622 -3.15 36.42 -11.70
N ILE A 623 -3.40 35.18 -12.14
CA ILE A 623 -2.50 34.05 -11.96
C ILE A 623 -2.27 33.38 -13.31
N ALA A 624 -1.02 33.33 -13.77
CA ALA A 624 -0.66 32.77 -15.07
C ALA A 624 0.69 32.06 -15.04
N SER A 625 0.92 31.18 -16.01
CA SER A 625 2.24 30.70 -16.42
C SER A 625 3.09 31.88 -16.88
N ALA A 626 4.36 31.89 -16.48
CA ALA A 626 5.29 32.94 -16.82
C ALA A 626 6.36 32.45 -17.79
N ARG A 627 6.75 33.32 -18.73
CA ARG A 627 7.94 33.16 -19.58
C ARG A 627 8.73 34.47 -19.65
N ASP A 628 9.96 34.40 -20.16
CA ASP A 628 10.74 35.60 -20.51
C ASP A 628 10.22 36.20 -21.83
N GLU A 629 10.56 37.47 -22.12
CA GLU A 629 10.13 38.16 -23.36
C GLU A 629 10.46 37.36 -24.62
N ASP A 630 11.70 36.87 -24.71
CA ASP A 630 12.20 36.03 -25.80
C ASP A 630 12.11 34.52 -25.48
N GLY A 631 11.35 34.16 -24.45
CA GLY A 631 11.21 32.78 -24.00
C GLY A 631 10.47 31.91 -25.03
N PRO A 632 10.78 30.60 -25.09
CA PRO A 632 10.12 29.70 -26.03
C PRO A 632 8.62 29.64 -25.77
N VAL A 633 7.83 29.70 -26.86
CA VAL A 633 6.38 29.56 -26.83
C VAL A 633 6.02 28.09 -27.06
N PHE A 634 5.45 27.46 -26.05
CA PHE A 634 4.77 26.17 -26.16
C PHE A 634 3.28 26.45 -26.01
N ALA A 635 2.42 25.79 -26.80
CA ALA A 635 1.02 26.19 -26.90
C ALA A 635 0.07 24.99 -27.14
N PRO A 636 -1.18 25.07 -26.63
CA PRO A 636 -1.58 25.76 -25.40
C PRO A 636 -0.94 25.14 -24.14
N PRO A 637 -0.77 25.91 -23.04
CA PRO A 637 -1.05 27.35 -22.89
C PRO A 637 0.13 28.23 -23.35
N TRP A 638 -0.15 29.44 -23.86
CA TRP A 638 0.83 30.50 -24.18
C TRP A 638 1.17 31.33 -22.92
N PRO A 639 2.32 31.10 -22.25
CA PRO A 639 2.62 31.79 -21.00
C PRO A 639 2.81 33.30 -21.20
N LEU A 640 2.49 34.11 -20.20
CA LEU A 640 2.62 35.57 -20.29
C LEU A 640 4.05 36.04 -20.03
N THR A 641 4.50 37.04 -20.78
CA THR A 641 5.78 37.74 -20.54
C THR A 641 5.67 38.80 -19.44
N PRO A 642 6.79 39.34 -18.93
CA PRO A 642 6.77 40.50 -18.02
C PRO A 642 6.01 41.71 -18.58
N ALA A 643 6.14 42.01 -19.87
CA ALA A 643 5.39 43.08 -20.53
C ALA A 643 3.89 42.78 -20.53
N GLU A 644 3.48 41.54 -20.86
CA GLU A 644 2.06 41.16 -20.90
C GLU A 644 1.41 41.18 -19.51
N ILE A 645 2.07 40.67 -18.47
CA ILE A 645 1.51 40.76 -17.11
C ILE A 645 1.48 42.22 -16.62
N GLY A 646 2.41 43.07 -17.05
CA GLY A 646 2.42 44.50 -16.75
C GLY A 646 1.32 45.29 -17.48
N ALA A 647 0.94 44.86 -18.69
CA ALA A 647 0.00 45.55 -19.56
C ALA A 647 -1.42 45.69 -18.98
N PHE A 648 -1.81 44.86 -18.00
CA PHE A 648 -3.05 45.07 -17.24
C PHE A 648 -3.15 46.48 -16.63
N ALA A 649 -2.01 47.09 -16.25
CA ALA A 649 -1.98 48.46 -15.71
C ALA A 649 -2.21 49.54 -16.77
N GLU A 650 -1.99 49.25 -18.06
CA GLU A 650 -2.22 50.21 -19.15
C GLU A 650 -3.71 50.47 -19.41
N HIS A 651 -4.58 49.61 -18.88
CA HIS A 651 -6.03 49.66 -19.06
C HIS A 651 -6.79 50.30 -17.87
N GLY A 652 -6.16 51.31 -17.26
CA GLY A 652 -6.74 52.10 -16.16
C GLY A 652 -6.66 51.42 -14.79
N LEU A 653 -5.76 50.45 -14.63
CA LEU A 653 -5.45 49.83 -13.35
C LEU A 653 -4.07 50.28 -12.87
N VAL A 654 -3.83 50.16 -11.57
CA VAL A 654 -2.51 50.36 -10.94
C VAL A 654 -2.04 49.02 -10.39
N ALA A 655 -0.80 48.63 -10.68
CA ALA A 655 -0.22 47.41 -10.13
C ALA A 655 0.13 47.62 -8.64
N ASP A 656 -0.56 46.90 -7.76
CA ASP A 656 -0.24 46.89 -6.34
C ASP A 656 0.95 45.96 -6.06
N ARG A 657 0.97 44.81 -6.74
CA ARG A 657 2.02 43.80 -6.60
C ARG A 657 2.06 42.91 -7.85
N ILE A 658 3.26 42.64 -8.35
CA ILE A 658 3.52 41.62 -9.38
C ILE A 658 4.64 40.73 -8.85
N GLU A 659 4.37 39.43 -8.74
CA GLU A 659 5.31 38.44 -8.22
C GLU A 659 5.70 37.44 -9.31
N ASP A 660 7.00 37.29 -9.51
CA ASP A 660 7.61 36.21 -10.32
C ASP A 660 7.94 35.03 -9.40
N LEU A 661 7.05 34.04 -9.35
CA LEU A 661 7.19 32.86 -8.50
C LEU A 661 7.92 31.77 -9.27
N ARG A 662 9.11 31.39 -8.78
CA ARG A 662 10.02 30.43 -9.41
C ARG A 662 10.13 29.18 -8.55
N GLU A 663 9.48 28.10 -8.97
CA GLU A 663 9.59 26.76 -8.42
C GLU A 663 10.52 25.90 -9.30
N PRO A 664 11.11 24.80 -8.79
CA PRO A 664 12.09 24.00 -9.54
C PRO A 664 11.66 23.53 -10.94
N GLU A 665 10.35 23.39 -11.16
CA GLU A 665 9.77 22.89 -12.42
C GLU A 665 8.74 23.85 -13.04
N ARG A 666 8.40 24.97 -12.38
CA ARG A 666 7.31 25.87 -12.79
C ARG A 666 7.65 27.33 -12.52
N ARG A 667 7.30 28.20 -13.46
CA ARG A 667 7.31 29.65 -13.27
C ARG A 667 5.89 30.19 -13.37
N ARG A 668 5.49 31.03 -12.42
CA ARG A 668 4.14 31.59 -12.33
C ARG A 668 4.19 33.08 -12.04
N TRP A 669 3.27 33.82 -12.65
CA TRP A 669 2.90 35.16 -12.23
C TRP A 669 1.80 35.08 -11.19
N ARG A 670 1.94 35.87 -10.12
CA ARG A 670 0.81 36.28 -9.27
C ARG A 670 0.81 37.80 -9.20
N ALA A 671 -0.23 38.43 -9.70
CA ALA A 671 -0.35 39.87 -9.73
C ALA A 671 -1.66 40.36 -9.12
N THR A 672 -1.62 41.52 -8.48
CA THR A 672 -2.76 42.23 -7.93
C THR A 672 -2.75 43.66 -8.47
N PHE A 673 -3.89 44.09 -9.00
CA PHE A 673 -4.09 45.42 -9.51
C PHE A 673 -5.34 46.04 -8.90
N THR A 674 -5.36 47.37 -8.79
CA THR A 674 -6.53 48.11 -8.32
C THR A 674 -6.89 49.21 -9.31
N ARG A 675 -8.19 49.39 -9.57
CA ARG A 675 -8.67 50.57 -10.31
C ARG A 675 -8.78 51.74 -9.34
N PRO A 676 -8.18 52.91 -9.61
CA PRO A 676 -8.37 54.08 -8.76
C PRO A 676 -9.84 54.46 -8.59
N LEU A 677 -10.20 54.98 -7.41
CA LEU A 677 -11.45 55.72 -7.24
C LEU A 677 -11.27 57.01 -8.04
N GLY A 678 -11.93 57.11 -9.20
CA GLY A 678 -11.80 58.23 -10.13
C GLY A 678 -12.17 59.59 -9.54
#